data_AF-A0A850EJP6-F1
#
_entry.id   AF-A0A850EJP6-F1
#
_cell.length_a   1.000
_cell.length_b   1.000
_cell.length_c   1.000
_cell.angle_alpha   90.00
_cell.angle_beta   90.00
_cell.angle_gamma   90.00
#
_symmetry.space_group_name_H-M   'P 1'
#
loop_
_entity.id
_entity.type
_entity.pdbx_description
1 polymer ?
#
loop_
_entity_poly.entity_id
_entity_poly.type
_entity_poly.pdbx_seq_one_letter_code
_entity_poly.pdbx_strand_id
1 'polypeptide(L)'
;MINNQHKILMQTMFSYLCVAMVVSAGIAACLLRGFFFTREIYFFLTIWFVLCGLLLSLKLVLLGSVGSRANNEAAMIYIVLPAPVVILCLYGIHWLRGPLSAQANFDEMLRWALYASFALIAYSSAGSKGAARLLRASWHGLGVTLCLSALLPLCTGLTLPFNVAYTSAPDVSVTGARLAGLLQYPNTFGAVMAVFLLERLFAVASGYGIAGSGAALQRGSRLFSHEVKLLRQQRLFTYAARLLRKLPLFPHAAKLQCQQRLFSYTAKLQRQLPLFPYATALLLSESRGAWLAAACACAAVLALKRRLIAPLLLTGAAPVACAALFYRQLAAAGLAVKPLPGLLLLAGCWAGAVLAGLWLERRWHSTAGRSRAALLALAAAGWTAGGTAVLMYMSARITGPSSTVAARGLLYRDALRLAGEALWLGRGGGTWRNMYLAIQSRPYVGSQTHNGYLDLLLNLGGVGLAVVLVLLLATACSLRATPHLLAPFLVLVLHSAVDFDWSYGLVWLLLFWLPALAVSPREGMAVSLRPMPYSLLRKHSRWIAGGLVCSLLLMLGLSSFRADRGALLYRAALYAPRPAEKVRLLEQSMNWNPRSTETRLELSRLVPDRQREALLRTGLQESPDHAGLNWEMAELYMEKNEPEAAVYWIRKALQSDTYNYFKWTKAIEGIWELGHNKFQTGDKEDAVRIAVTGMELLQQYRFLELHSGGKGNDRHFRMTARAEVAGQKLQWLATKSQQVARKNPPNP
;
A
#
# COMPACT_ATOMS: atom_id res chain seq x y z
N MET A 1 1.40 17.79 -44.49
CA MET A 1 0.67 18.19 -43.26
C MET A 1 -0.31 17.09 -42.92
N ILE A 2 -0.25 16.50 -41.72
CA ILE A 2 -1.22 15.47 -41.29
C ILE A 2 -2.60 16.13 -41.14
N ASN A 3 -3.61 15.59 -41.84
CA ASN A 3 -5.01 16.04 -41.77
C ASN A 3 -5.52 16.02 -40.30
N ASN A 4 -6.32 17.02 -39.90
CA ASN A 4 -6.85 17.13 -38.54
C ASN A 4 -7.64 15.88 -38.09
N GLN A 5 -8.30 15.18 -39.01
CA GLN A 5 -8.98 13.92 -38.70
C GLN A 5 -7.99 12.81 -38.29
N HIS A 6 -6.84 12.70 -38.95
CA HIS A 6 -5.79 11.74 -38.57
C HIS A 6 -5.22 12.06 -37.19
N LYS A 7 -5.05 13.34 -36.81
CA LYS A 7 -4.59 13.70 -35.47
C LYS A 7 -5.59 13.32 -34.37
N ILE A 8 -6.89 13.50 -34.61
CA ILE A 8 -7.95 13.09 -33.67
C ILE A 8 -7.99 11.57 -33.52
N LEU A 9 -7.86 10.82 -34.61
CA LEU A 9 -7.78 9.36 -34.59
C LEU A 9 -6.57 8.88 -33.78
N MET A 10 -5.39 9.44 -34.03
CA MET A 10 -4.16 9.10 -33.30
C MET A 10 -4.25 9.45 -31.81
N GLN A 11 -4.84 10.59 -31.46
CA GLN A 11 -5.05 10.99 -30.05
C GLN A 11 -6.02 10.02 -29.34
N THR A 12 -7.02 9.53 -30.07
CA THR A 12 -7.99 8.56 -29.57
C THR A 12 -7.32 7.21 -29.34
N MET A 13 -6.52 6.71 -30.30
CA MET A 13 -5.72 5.49 -30.15
C MET A 13 -4.74 5.59 -28.98
N PHE A 14 -4.02 6.70 -28.86
CA PHE A 14 -3.12 6.95 -27.73
C PHE A 14 -3.87 6.86 -26.39
N SER A 15 -5.05 7.47 -26.29
CA SER A 15 -5.87 7.41 -25.07
C SER A 15 -6.27 5.97 -24.73
N TYR A 16 -6.63 5.14 -25.73
CA TYR A 16 -6.95 3.73 -25.51
C TYR A 16 -5.74 2.91 -25.05
N LEU A 17 -4.55 3.14 -25.64
CA LEU A 17 -3.32 2.48 -25.19
C LEU A 17 -2.98 2.86 -23.74
N CYS A 18 -3.18 4.13 -23.36
CA CYS A 18 -3.01 4.56 -21.97
C CYS A 18 -3.97 3.82 -21.02
N VAL A 19 -5.26 3.68 -21.36
CA VAL A 19 -6.19 2.90 -20.53
C VAL A 19 -5.78 1.43 -20.46
N ALA A 20 -5.36 0.83 -21.57
CA ALA A 20 -4.90 -0.55 -21.57
C ALA A 20 -3.74 -0.76 -20.58
N MET A 21 -2.77 0.17 -20.54
CA MET A 21 -1.70 0.13 -19.53
C MET A 21 -2.23 0.30 -18.10
N VAL A 22 -3.18 1.20 -17.84
CA VAL A 22 -3.80 1.32 -16.50
C VAL A 22 -4.47 0.00 -16.08
N VAL A 23 -5.20 -0.64 -17.00
CA VAL A 23 -5.84 -1.95 -16.79
C VAL A 23 -4.79 -3.01 -16.47
N SER A 24 -3.72 -3.09 -17.27
CA SER A 24 -2.62 -4.03 -17.05
C SER A 24 -1.95 -3.82 -15.69
N ALA A 25 -1.72 -2.59 -15.25
CA ALA A 25 -1.19 -2.30 -13.92
C ALA A 25 -2.15 -2.72 -12.81
N GLY A 26 -3.47 -2.49 -12.96
CA GLY A 26 -4.47 -2.94 -12.01
C GLY A 26 -4.55 -4.47 -11.90
N ILE A 27 -4.51 -5.18 -13.02
CA ILE A 27 -4.48 -6.66 -13.06
C ILE A 27 -3.18 -7.18 -12.43
N ALA A 28 -2.03 -6.61 -12.81
CA ALA A 28 -0.74 -6.98 -12.24
C ALA A 28 -0.71 -6.74 -10.73
N ALA A 29 -1.29 -5.63 -10.23
CA ALA A 29 -1.40 -5.38 -8.81
C ALA A 29 -2.26 -6.44 -8.10
N CYS A 30 -3.33 -6.96 -8.72
CA CYS A 30 -4.08 -8.09 -8.15
C CYS A 30 -3.26 -9.37 -8.10
N LEU A 31 -2.53 -9.70 -9.18
CA LEU A 31 -1.76 -10.95 -9.28
C LEU A 31 -0.50 -10.94 -8.43
N LEU A 32 0.12 -9.77 -8.25
CA LEU A 32 1.36 -9.55 -7.53
C LEU A 32 1.10 -8.92 -6.14
N ARG A 33 0.02 -9.35 -5.48
CA ARG A 33 -0.25 -9.10 -4.05
C ARG A 33 -0.22 -7.62 -3.68
N GLY A 34 -0.83 -6.80 -4.52
CA GLY A 34 -0.91 -5.34 -4.42
C GLY A 34 0.44 -4.63 -4.52
N PHE A 35 1.44 -5.26 -5.16
CA PHE A 35 2.81 -4.76 -5.27
C PHE A 35 3.50 -4.55 -3.92
N PHE A 36 3.20 -5.41 -2.94
CA PHE A 36 3.85 -5.36 -1.62
C PHE A 36 5.32 -5.84 -1.68
N PHE A 37 5.56 -6.96 -2.36
CA PHE A 37 6.89 -7.57 -2.46
C PHE A 37 7.66 -7.05 -3.68
N THR A 38 8.72 -6.25 -3.45
CA THR A 38 9.47 -5.63 -4.57
C THR A 38 10.07 -6.65 -5.54
N ARG A 39 10.53 -7.80 -5.03
CA ARG A 39 11.18 -8.82 -5.87
C ARG A 39 10.25 -9.42 -6.92
N GLU A 40 8.94 -9.37 -6.70
CA GLU A 40 7.94 -9.94 -7.62
C GLU A 40 7.53 -8.96 -8.71
N ILE A 41 7.79 -7.67 -8.51
CA ILE A 41 7.39 -6.63 -9.46
C ILE A 41 8.48 -6.30 -10.48
N TYR A 42 9.74 -6.74 -10.29
CA TYR A 42 10.85 -6.37 -11.19
C TYR A 42 10.60 -6.73 -12.65
N PHE A 43 10.09 -7.94 -12.92
CA PHE A 43 9.70 -8.33 -14.28
C PHE A 43 8.60 -7.43 -14.85
N PHE A 44 7.56 -7.15 -14.06
CA PHE A 44 6.50 -6.23 -14.46
C PHE A 44 7.05 -4.83 -14.75
N LEU A 45 7.92 -4.30 -13.89
CA LEU A 45 8.54 -2.99 -14.05
C LEU A 45 9.42 -2.90 -15.30
N THR A 46 10.13 -3.97 -15.64
CA THR A 46 10.91 -4.07 -16.88
C THR A 46 10.03 -3.80 -18.09
N ILE A 47 8.91 -4.53 -18.20
CA ILE A 47 7.96 -4.37 -19.30
C ILE A 47 7.30 -2.99 -19.24
N TRP A 48 6.89 -2.57 -18.04
CA TRP A 48 6.20 -1.31 -17.81
C TRP A 48 7.01 -0.11 -18.32
N PHE A 49 8.29 -0.01 -17.96
CA PHE A 49 9.12 1.13 -18.36
C PHE A 49 9.44 1.13 -19.85
N VAL A 50 9.63 -0.05 -20.48
CA VAL A 50 9.77 -0.16 -21.94
C VAL A 50 8.50 0.33 -22.64
N LEU A 51 7.31 -0.11 -22.20
CA LEU A 51 6.04 0.34 -22.76
C LEU A 51 5.81 1.85 -22.55
N CYS A 52 6.21 2.39 -21.39
CA CYS A 52 6.16 3.84 -21.13
C CYS A 52 7.04 4.61 -22.13
N GLY A 53 8.26 4.12 -22.39
CA GLY A 53 9.19 4.74 -23.35
C GLY A 53 8.67 4.70 -24.79
N LEU A 54 8.05 3.59 -25.19
CA LEU A 54 7.39 3.46 -26.49
C LEU A 54 6.19 4.42 -26.62
N LEU A 55 5.33 4.51 -25.60
CA LEU A 55 4.20 5.44 -25.59
C LEU A 55 4.64 6.90 -25.60
N LEU A 56 5.70 7.25 -24.88
CA LEU A 56 6.23 8.60 -24.86
C LEU A 56 6.79 8.99 -26.25
N SER A 57 7.54 8.08 -26.86
CA SER A 57 8.05 8.24 -28.24
C SER A 57 6.90 8.43 -29.23
N LEU A 58 5.85 7.60 -29.14
CA LEU A 58 4.65 7.72 -29.96
C LEU A 58 3.99 9.10 -29.83
N LYS A 59 3.86 9.60 -28.60
CA LYS A 59 3.28 10.93 -28.30
C LYS A 59 4.12 12.06 -28.88
N LEU A 60 5.46 11.99 -28.75
CA LEU A 60 6.38 13.01 -29.26
C LEU A 60 6.42 13.05 -30.79
N VAL A 61 6.42 11.87 -31.45
CA VAL A 61 6.50 11.72 -32.91
C VAL A 61 5.19 12.09 -33.60
N LEU A 62 4.06 11.58 -33.12
CA LEU A 62 2.79 11.65 -33.88
C LEU A 62 1.90 12.83 -33.51
N LEU A 63 1.93 13.31 -32.26
CA LEU A 63 0.87 14.18 -31.75
C LEU A 63 1.29 15.63 -31.56
N GLY A 64 2.57 15.91 -31.31
CA GLY A 64 3.04 17.26 -30.97
C GLY A 64 2.32 17.86 -29.75
N SER A 65 2.66 19.09 -29.33
CA SER A 65 1.94 19.76 -28.25
C SER A 65 0.65 20.37 -28.81
N VAL A 66 -0.48 19.70 -28.65
CA VAL A 66 -1.78 20.32 -28.92
C VAL A 66 -2.09 21.29 -27.79
N GLY A 67 -2.00 22.59 -28.09
CA GLY A 67 -2.43 23.69 -27.23
C GLY A 67 -3.93 23.61 -26.97
N SER A 68 -4.34 23.66 -25.71
CA SER A 68 -5.75 23.86 -25.36
C SER A 68 -5.88 24.60 -24.03
N ARG A 69 -6.96 25.35 -23.81
CA ARG A 69 -7.19 26.16 -22.60
C ARG A 69 -7.84 25.31 -21.50
N ALA A 70 -7.47 25.55 -20.24
CA ALA A 70 -7.95 24.83 -19.08
C ALA A 70 -8.72 25.77 -18.15
N ASN A 71 -9.70 25.19 -17.46
CA ASN A 71 -10.43 25.81 -16.36
C ASN A 71 -9.65 25.64 -15.04
N ASN A 72 -9.98 26.46 -14.04
CA ASN A 72 -9.27 26.55 -12.74
C ASN A 72 -9.17 25.22 -11.96
N GLU A 73 -10.06 24.24 -12.18
CA GLU A 73 -9.97 22.90 -11.56
C GLU A 73 -8.78 22.06 -12.07
N ALA A 74 -8.22 22.39 -13.25
CA ALA A 74 -7.04 21.75 -13.80
C ALA A 74 -5.72 22.27 -13.19
N ALA A 75 -5.75 23.31 -12.34
CA ALA A 75 -4.53 23.89 -11.75
C ALA A 75 -3.83 22.92 -10.79
N MET A 76 -4.58 22.08 -10.06
CA MET A 76 -4.01 21.13 -9.11
C MET A 76 -3.21 20.01 -9.79
N ILE A 77 -3.46 19.74 -11.08
CA ILE A 77 -2.72 18.73 -11.87
C ILE A 77 -1.24 19.11 -11.98
N TYR A 78 -0.92 20.41 -12.01
CA TYR A 78 0.46 20.90 -12.02
C TYR A 78 1.23 20.64 -10.73
N ILE A 79 0.53 20.27 -9.65
CA ILE A 79 1.14 19.83 -8.38
C ILE A 79 1.15 18.30 -8.31
N VAL A 80 0.03 17.66 -8.66
CA VAL A 80 -0.15 16.21 -8.51
C VAL A 80 0.78 15.40 -9.40
N LEU A 81 0.99 15.79 -10.67
CA LEU A 81 1.83 15.03 -11.60
C LEU A 81 3.34 15.14 -11.32
N PRO A 82 3.90 16.32 -10.98
CA PRO A 82 5.33 16.43 -10.69
C PRO A 82 5.74 15.86 -9.32
N ALA A 83 4.85 15.84 -8.33
CA ALA A 83 5.18 15.37 -6.98
C ALA A 83 5.87 13.99 -6.91
N PRO A 84 5.38 12.91 -7.55
CA PRO A 84 6.08 11.62 -7.52
C PRO A 84 7.45 11.65 -8.23
N VAL A 85 7.66 12.56 -9.18
CA VAL A 85 8.99 12.78 -9.81
C VAL A 85 9.92 13.48 -8.82
N VAL A 86 9.43 14.47 -8.07
CA VAL A 86 10.21 15.13 -7.01
C VAL A 86 10.65 14.11 -5.95
N ILE A 87 9.74 13.23 -5.52
CA ILE A 87 10.08 12.14 -4.58
C ILE A 87 11.13 11.19 -5.17
N LEU A 88 10.99 10.78 -6.44
CA LEU A 88 12.01 10.00 -7.13
C LEU A 88 13.38 10.70 -7.14
N CYS A 89 13.42 12.01 -7.40
CA CYS A 89 14.64 12.80 -7.35
C CYS A 89 15.25 12.85 -5.93
N LEU A 90 14.44 12.93 -4.86
CA LEU A 90 14.96 12.88 -3.49
C LEU A 90 15.63 11.53 -3.18
N TYR A 91 15.08 10.41 -3.65
CA TYR A 91 15.76 9.11 -3.56
C TYR A 91 17.04 9.05 -4.42
N GLY A 92 17.07 9.74 -5.57
CA GLY A 92 18.27 9.95 -6.36
C GLY A 92 19.35 10.77 -5.63
N ILE A 93 18.97 11.78 -4.84
CA ILE A 93 19.90 12.52 -3.98
C ILE A 93 20.46 11.59 -2.89
N HIS A 94 19.63 10.75 -2.27
CA HIS A 94 20.12 9.74 -1.32
C HIS A 94 21.11 8.77 -1.93
N TRP A 95 20.85 8.33 -3.17
CA TRP A 95 21.79 7.49 -3.91
C TRP A 95 23.19 8.12 -3.99
N LEU A 96 23.26 9.42 -4.26
CA LEU A 96 24.53 10.17 -4.35
C LEU A 96 25.20 10.42 -2.99
N ARG A 97 24.43 10.42 -1.89
CA ARG A 97 24.94 10.71 -0.53
C ARG A 97 25.35 9.46 0.26
N GLY A 98 25.10 8.27 -0.28
CA GLY A 98 25.27 7.01 0.45
C GLY A 98 24.04 6.70 1.30
N PRO A 99 23.03 5.99 0.77
CA PRO A 99 21.84 5.62 1.52
C PRO A 99 22.16 4.56 2.58
N LEU A 100 21.31 4.44 3.60
CA LEU A 100 21.46 3.42 4.65
C LEU A 100 21.43 1.99 4.09
N SER A 101 20.66 1.77 3.03
CA SER A 101 20.66 0.52 2.26
C SER A 101 20.55 0.83 0.78
N ALA A 102 21.59 0.52 0.01
CA ALA A 102 21.60 0.69 -1.44
C ALA A 102 20.48 -0.11 -2.13
N GLN A 103 20.20 -1.34 -1.67
CA GLN A 103 19.10 -2.15 -2.22
C GLN A 103 17.74 -1.49 -1.96
N ALA A 104 17.44 -1.13 -0.71
CA ALA A 104 16.14 -0.58 -0.36
C ALA A 104 15.88 0.80 -0.98
N ASN A 105 16.91 1.65 -1.08
CA ASN A 105 16.79 2.94 -1.76
C ASN A 105 16.47 2.79 -3.25
N PHE A 106 17.11 1.83 -3.92
CA PHE A 106 16.83 1.52 -5.31
C PHE A 106 15.41 0.98 -5.53
N ASP A 107 14.95 0.11 -4.63
CA ASP A 107 13.58 -0.42 -4.66
C ASP A 107 12.55 0.72 -4.62
N GLU A 108 12.77 1.71 -3.75
CA GLU A 108 11.93 2.91 -3.69
C GLU A 108 12.03 3.78 -4.94
N MET A 109 13.22 3.95 -5.54
CA MET A 109 13.34 4.64 -6.83
C MET A 109 12.50 3.98 -7.92
N LEU A 110 12.53 2.65 -8.01
CA LEU A 110 11.71 1.91 -8.98
C LEU A 110 10.20 2.08 -8.72
N ARG A 111 9.78 2.05 -7.45
CA ARG A 111 8.38 2.27 -7.05
C ARG A 111 7.89 3.67 -7.41
N TRP A 112 8.66 4.71 -7.08
CA TRP A 112 8.27 6.10 -7.37
C TRP A 112 8.33 6.43 -8.86
N ALA A 113 9.22 5.79 -9.62
CA ALA A 113 9.18 5.85 -11.09
C ALA A 113 7.93 5.18 -11.68
N LEU A 114 7.49 4.04 -11.14
CA LEU A 114 6.20 3.43 -11.48
C LEU A 114 5.05 4.39 -11.17
N TYR A 115 5.02 4.99 -9.98
CA TYR A 115 3.94 5.89 -9.59
C TYR A 115 3.88 7.15 -10.46
N ALA A 116 5.03 7.76 -10.77
CA ALA A 116 5.10 8.93 -11.65
C ALA A 116 4.61 8.61 -13.07
N SER A 117 5.09 7.51 -13.65
CA SER A 117 4.68 7.08 -15.00
C SER A 117 3.22 6.64 -15.04
N PHE A 118 2.73 5.92 -14.03
CA PHE A 118 1.32 5.56 -13.89
C PHE A 118 0.41 6.78 -13.78
N ALA A 119 0.76 7.76 -12.94
CA ALA A 119 -0.01 8.99 -12.84
C ALA A 119 -0.13 9.67 -14.21
N LEU A 120 0.99 9.85 -14.93
CA LEU A 120 0.98 10.45 -16.26
C LEU A 120 0.09 9.68 -17.26
N ILE A 121 0.16 8.34 -17.26
CA ILE A 121 -0.63 7.48 -18.14
C ILE A 121 -2.12 7.52 -17.78
N ALA A 122 -2.45 7.43 -16.49
CA ALA A 122 -3.83 7.48 -15.99
C ALA A 122 -4.50 8.79 -16.36
N TYR A 123 -3.82 9.93 -16.19
CA TYR A 123 -4.35 11.23 -16.62
C TYR A 123 -4.44 11.35 -18.15
N SER A 124 -3.47 10.81 -18.88
CA SER A 124 -3.48 10.82 -20.36
C SER A 124 -4.64 10.01 -20.95
N SER A 125 -5.14 9.02 -20.21
CA SER A 125 -6.27 8.18 -20.60
C SER A 125 -7.62 8.92 -20.65
N ALA A 126 -7.71 10.11 -20.02
CA ALA A 126 -8.88 10.98 -20.07
C ALA A 126 -9.07 11.70 -21.42
N GLY A 127 -8.16 11.51 -22.39
CA GLY A 127 -8.16 12.22 -23.68
C GLY A 127 -9.32 11.90 -24.62
N SER A 128 -10.05 10.79 -24.42
CA SER A 128 -11.21 10.43 -25.25
C SER A 128 -12.38 9.90 -24.41
N LYS A 129 -13.63 10.10 -24.89
CA LYS A 129 -14.84 9.61 -24.20
C LYS A 129 -14.86 8.08 -24.07
N GLY A 130 -14.38 7.38 -25.09
CA GLY A 130 -14.30 5.91 -25.09
C GLY A 130 -13.30 5.39 -24.06
N ALA A 131 -12.08 5.94 -24.07
CA ALA A 131 -11.05 5.64 -23.08
C ALA A 131 -11.51 5.95 -21.65
N ALA A 132 -12.13 7.11 -21.41
CA ALA A 132 -12.70 7.48 -20.12
C ALA A 132 -13.78 6.49 -19.61
N ARG A 133 -14.60 5.93 -20.51
CA ARG A 133 -15.57 4.88 -20.13
C ARG A 133 -14.85 3.60 -19.73
N LEU A 134 -13.83 3.18 -20.47
CA LEU A 134 -13.04 2.00 -20.14
C LEU A 134 -12.27 2.16 -18.83
N LEU A 135 -11.71 3.36 -18.56
CA LEU A 135 -11.04 3.69 -17.30
C LEU A 135 -11.98 3.56 -16.08
N ARG A 136 -13.24 4.00 -16.22
CA ARG A 136 -14.27 3.81 -15.19
C ARG A 136 -14.64 2.33 -15.04
N ALA A 137 -14.84 1.64 -16.16
CA ALA A 137 -15.15 0.20 -16.16
C ALA A 137 -14.04 -0.63 -15.49
N SER A 138 -12.77 -0.28 -15.71
CA SER A 138 -11.65 -0.98 -15.11
C SER A 138 -11.48 -0.68 -13.62
N TRP A 139 -11.78 0.53 -13.15
CA TRP A 139 -11.89 0.83 -11.72
C TRP A 139 -12.91 -0.10 -11.04
N HIS A 140 -14.08 -0.27 -11.65
CA HIS A 140 -15.10 -1.20 -11.16
C HIS A 140 -14.66 -2.66 -11.21
N GLY A 141 -14.06 -3.08 -12.32
CA GLY A 141 -13.53 -4.43 -12.49
C GLY A 141 -12.51 -4.76 -11.40
N LEU A 142 -11.61 -3.82 -11.09
CA LEU A 142 -10.62 -3.98 -10.02
C LEU A 142 -11.28 -4.24 -8.65
N GLY A 143 -12.24 -3.42 -8.26
CA GLY A 143 -12.95 -3.58 -6.99
C GLY A 143 -13.72 -4.90 -6.89
N VAL A 144 -14.41 -5.29 -7.96
CA VAL A 144 -15.13 -6.58 -8.02
C VAL A 144 -14.16 -7.75 -7.93
N THR A 145 -13.06 -7.74 -8.70
CA THR A 145 -12.05 -8.80 -8.67
C THR A 145 -11.46 -8.97 -7.28
N LEU A 146 -11.04 -7.88 -6.63
CA LEU A 146 -10.48 -7.95 -5.28
C LEU A 146 -11.50 -8.48 -4.27
N CYS A 147 -12.75 -8.01 -4.32
CA CYS A 147 -13.80 -8.47 -3.42
C CYS A 147 -14.13 -9.96 -3.61
N LEU A 148 -14.35 -10.39 -4.86
CA LEU A 148 -14.71 -11.78 -5.15
C LEU A 148 -13.56 -12.74 -4.90
N SER A 149 -12.31 -12.28 -5.00
CA SER A 149 -11.14 -13.07 -4.62
C SER A 149 -11.12 -13.46 -3.14
N ALA A 150 -11.83 -12.74 -2.28
CA ALA A 150 -11.97 -13.08 -0.87
C ALA A 150 -13.24 -13.90 -0.59
N LEU A 151 -14.39 -13.49 -1.15
CA LEU A 151 -15.69 -14.09 -0.84
C LEU A 151 -15.96 -15.42 -1.54
N LEU A 152 -15.54 -15.59 -2.81
CA LEU A 152 -15.81 -16.81 -3.54
C LEU A 152 -15.05 -18.01 -2.94
N PRO A 153 -13.73 -17.95 -2.70
CA PRO A 153 -13.00 -19.03 -2.04
C PRO A 153 -13.64 -19.52 -0.74
N LEU A 154 -14.14 -18.58 0.07
CA LEU A 154 -14.82 -18.89 1.32
C LEU A 154 -16.14 -19.65 1.12
N CYS A 155 -16.88 -19.34 0.05
CA CYS A 155 -18.20 -19.89 -0.21
C CYS A 155 -18.21 -21.05 -1.21
N THR A 156 -17.15 -21.32 -1.94
CA THR A 156 -17.10 -22.38 -2.98
C THR A 156 -16.14 -23.51 -2.65
N GLY A 157 -15.31 -23.35 -1.62
CA GLY A 157 -14.21 -24.29 -1.35
C GLY A 157 -13.03 -24.14 -2.32
N LEU A 158 -13.01 -23.12 -3.18
CA LEU A 158 -11.83 -22.82 -3.99
C LEU A 158 -10.67 -22.42 -3.07
N THR A 159 -9.52 -23.05 -3.25
CA THR A 159 -8.32 -22.72 -2.48
C THR A 159 -7.57 -21.59 -3.16
N LEU A 160 -7.61 -20.40 -2.56
CA LEU A 160 -6.75 -19.28 -2.93
C LEU A 160 -5.76 -19.05 -1.78
N PRO A 161 -4.44 -19.13 -2.03
CA PRO A 161 -3.46 -19.02 -0.95
C PRO A 161 -3.53 -17.64 -0.28
N PHE A 162 -3.45 -17.63 1.05
CA PHE A 162 -3.50 -16.42 1.89
C PHE A 162 -4.81 -15.62 1.79
N ASN A 163 -5.90 -16.21 1.28
CA ASN A 163 -7.21 -15.57 1.20
C ASN A 163 -7.81 -15.23 2.58
N VAL A 164 -7.49 -16.04 3.59
CA VAL A 164 -7.94 -15.99 4.97
C VAL A 164 -6.69 -16.05 5.87
N ALA A 165 -6.56 -15.08 6.76
CA ALA A 165 -5.55 -15.07 7.80
C ALA A 165 -6.12 -15.68 9.08
N TYR A 166 -5.50 -16.74 9.59
CA TYR A 166 -5.92 -17.44 10.81
C TYR A 166 -5.10 -17.00 12.01
N THR A 167 -5.74 -16.90 13.18
CA THR A 167 -5.08 -16.56 14.44
C THR A 167 -5.88 -17.11 15.61
N SER A 168 -5.18 -17.61 16.64
CA SER A 168 -5.77 -17.99 17.92
C SER A 168 -5.92 -16.82 18.89
N ALA A 169 -5.39 -15.64 18.54
CA ALA A 169 -5.38 -14.47 19.41
C ALA A 169 -6.71 -13.69 19.29
N PRO A 170 -7.56 -13.68 20.34
CA PRO A 170 -8.91 -13.09 20.29
C PRO A 170 -8.91 -11.56 20.13
N ASP A 171 -7.81 -10.91 20.50
CA ASP A 171 -7.56 -9.49 20.28
C ASP A 171 -7.21 -9.16 18.83
N VAL A 172 -6.74 -10.15 18.05
CA VAL A 172 -6.41 -10.00 16.62
C VAL A 172 -7.60 -10.36 15.73
N SER A 173 -8.33 -11.45 16.03
CA SER A 173 -9.56 -11.85 15.32
C SER A 173 -10.59 -12.42 16.30
N VAL A 174 -11.84 -11.99 16.19
CA VAL A 174 -12.95 -12.53 17.00
C VAL A 174 -13.36 -13.92 16.52
N THR A 175 -13.34 -14.11 15.21
CA THR A 175 -13.75 -15.36 14.56
C THR A 175 -12.62 -16.37 14.43
N GLY A 176 -11.40 -16.00 14.85
CA GLY A 176 -10.18 -16.78 14.63
C GLY A 176 -9.66 -16.73 13.18
N ALA A 177 -10.39 -16.07 12.27
CA ALA A 177 -10.05 -15.98 10.85
C ALA A 177 -10.42 -14.60 10.28
N ARG A 178 -9.70 -14.10 9.28
CA ARG A 178 -9.95 -12.75 8.71
C ARG A 178 -9.74 -12.76 7.21
N LEU A 179 -10.66 -12.15 6.47
CA LEU A 179 -10.52 -12.07 5.01
C LEU A 179 -9.41 -11.11 4.59
N ALA A 180 -8.61 -11.56 3.64
CA ALA A 180 -7.48 -10.84 3.06
C ALA A 180 -7.48 -10.86 1.52
N GLY A 181 -8.13 -11.86 0.90
CA GLY A 181 -8.18 -12.02 -0.55
C GLY A 181 -6.77 -12.05 -1.18
N LEU A 182 -6.66 -11.50 -2.39
CA LEU A 182 -5.37 -11.42 -3.10
C LEU A 182 -4.32 -10.51 -2.44
N LEU A 183 -4.70 -9.67 -1.47
CA LEU A 183 -3.78 -8.74 -0.80
C LEU A 183 -3.06 -9.35 0.41
N GLN A 184 -3.44 -10.57 0.84
CA GLN A 184 -2.86 -11.35 1.94
C GLN A 184 -2.97 -10.74 3.35
N TYR A 185 -3.11 -9.42 3.48
CA TYR A 185 -3.18 -8.74 4.77
C TYR A 185 -4.58 -8.15 4.99
N PRO A 186 -5.34 -8.63 6.00
CA PRO A 186 -6.74 -8.23 6.21
C PRO A 186 -6.97 -6.73 6.43
N ASN A 187 -6.01 -6.02 7.04
CA ASN A 187 -6.17 -4.59 7.32
C ASN A 187 -6.21 -3.77 6.03
N THR A 188 -5.20 -3.95 5.16
CA THR A 188 -5.12 -3.29 3.85
C THR A 188 -6.24 -3.74 2.93
N PHE A 189 -6.58 -5.04 2.94
CA PHE A 189 -7.77 -5.53 2.23
C PHE A 189 -9.05 -4.81 2.67
N GLY A 190 -9.27 -4.68 3.97
CA GLY A 190 -10.38 -3.92 4.53
C GLY A 190 -10.39 -2.47 4.05
N ALA A 191 -9.25 -1.77 4.11
CA ALA A 191 -9.15 -0.39 3.64
C ALA A 191 -9.51 -0.25 2.15
N VAL A 192 -9.02 -1.16 1.30
CA VAL A 192 -9.35 -1.18 -0.14
C VAL A 192 -10.84 -1.50 -0.37
N MET A 193 -11.45 -2.39 0.41
CA MET A 193 -12.90 -2.64 0.33
C MET A 193 -13.71 -1.42 0.79
N ALA A 194 -13.25 -0.68 1.80
CA ALA A 194 -13.86 0.58 2.22
C ALA A 194 -13.80 1.66 1.11
N VAL A 195 -12.69 1.74 0.38
CA VAL A 195 -12.56 2.62 -0.80
C VAL A 195 -13.65 2.32 -1.82
N PHE A 196 -13.74 1.08 -2.29
CA PHE A 196 -14.74 0.72 -3.31
C PHE A 196 -16.18 0.81 -2.78
N LEU A 197 -16.42 0.48 -1.50
CA LEU A 197 -17.72 0.63 -0.86
C LEU A 197 -18.17 2.10 -0.85
N LEU A 198 -17.35 3.01 -0.30
CA LEU A 198 -17.72 4.43 -0.21
C LEU A 198 -17.85 5.07 -1.58
N GLU A 199 -16.99 4.70 -2.54
CA GLU A 199 -17.08 5.18 -3.91
C GLU A 199 -18.45 4.84 -4.52
N ARG A 200 -18.88 3.57 -4.41
CA ARG A 200 -20.20 3.13 -4.89
C ARG A 200 -21.35 3.75 -4.10
N LEU A 201 -21.26 3.77 -2.78
CA LEU A 201 -22.33 4.25 -1.89
C LEU A 201 -22.66 5.73 -2.18
N PHE A 202 -21.64 6.58 -2.28
CA PHE A 202 -21.80 8.00 -2.63
C PHE A 202 -22.22 8.21 -4.09
N ALA A 203 -21.82 7.32 -5.02
CA ALA A 203 -22.26 7.37 -6.42
C ALA A 203 -23.76 7.04 -6.57
N VAL A 204 -24.30 6.10 -5.78
CA VAL A 204 -25.74 5.82 -5.73
C VAL A 204 -26.48 6.97 -5.05
N ALA A 205 -26.02 7.43 -3.89
CA ALA A 205 -26.66 8.50 -3.12
C ALA A 205 -26.76 9.82 -3.91
N SER A 206 -25.74 10.14 -4.71
CA SER A 206 -25.77 11.31 -5.60
C SER A 206 -26.87 11.22 -6.67
N GLY A 207 -27.31 10.01 -7.03
CA GLY A 207 -28.39 9.78 -7.99
C GLY A 207 -29.79 10.11 -7.46
N TYR A 208 -30.01 10.01 -6.14
CA TYR A 208 -31.32 10.27 -5.51
C TYR A 208 -31.76 11.75 -5.60
N GLY A 209 -30.80 12.70 -5.69
CA GLY A 209 -31.08 14.14 -5.72
C GLY A 209 -31.48 14.70 -7.10
N ILE A 210 -31.14 14.00 -8.20
CA ILE A 210 -31.37 14.49 -9.57
C ILE A 210 -32.84 14.34 -9.97
N ALA A 211 -33.54 13.31 -9.49
CA ALA A 211 -34.93 13.07 -9.86
C ALA A 211 -35.95 13.98 -9.14
N GLY A 212 -35.62 14.54 -7.97
CA GLY A 212 -36.52 15.41 -7.20
C GLY A 212 -36.48 16.89 -7.59
N SER A 213 -35.42 17.35 -8.26
CA SER A 213 -35.19 18.77 -8.55
C SER A 213 -35.93 19.29 -9.79
N GLY A 214 -36.50 18.39 -10.61
CA GLY A 214 -37.30 18.78 -11.78
C GLY A 214 -38.60 19.52 -11.44
N ALA A 215 -39.09 19.39 -10.19
CA ALA A 215 -40.30 20.09 -9.72
C ALA A 215 -39.99 21.37 -8.91
N ALA A 216 -38.81 21.46 -8.28
CA ALA A 216 -38.45 22.57 -7.40
C ALA A 216 -37.78 23.76 -8.12
N LEU A 217 -37.22 23.54 -9.33
CA LEU A 217 -36.62 24.61 -10.16
C LEU A 217 -37.64 25.55 -10.82
N GLN A 218 -38.92 25.49 -10.44
CA GLN A 218 -39.98 26.34 -10.99
C GLN A 218 -40.30 27.60 -10.18
N ARG A 219 -39.71 27.84 -8.99
CA ARG A 219 -40.17 28.94 -8.12
C ARG A 219 -39.14 29.96 -7.62
N GLY A 220 -37.88 29.93 -8.03
CA GLY A 220 -36.96 30.97 -7.58
C GLY A 220 -35.68 31.06 -8.37
N SER A 221 -35.64 32.00 -9.31
CA SER A 221 -34.50 32.86 -9.68
C SER A 221 -34.62 33.28 -11.15
N ARG A 222 -35.14 34.49 -11.39
CA ARG A 222 -34.87 35.24 -12.62
C ARG A 222 -33.40 35.63 -12.60
N LEU A 223 -32.51 34.81 -13.16
CA LEU A 223 -31.14 35.15 -13.57
C LEU A 223 -30.39 33.88 -13.98
N PHE A 224 -30.76 33.27 -15.12
CA PHE A 224 -29.88 32.35 -15.87
C PHE A 224 -30.40 32.21 -17.30
N SER A 225 -30.14 33.24 -18.11
CA SER A 225 -30.49 33.29 -19.53
C SER A 225 -29.44 32.55 -20.37
N HIS A 226 -29.45 31.22 -20.31
CA HIS A 226 -28.97 30.39 -21.43
C HIS A 226 -29.47 28.93 -21.38
N GLU A 227 -29.87 28.40 -20.21
CA GLU A 227 -30.47 27.07 -20.09
C GLU A 227 -31.97 27.02 -20.46
N VAL A 228 -32.63 28.18 -20.55
CA VAL A 228 -34.07 28.27 -20.84
C VAL A 228 -34.40 27.95 -22.32
N LYS A 229 -33.44 28.05 -23.25
CA LYS A 229 -33.67 27.71 -24.67
C LYS A 229 -33.78 26.20 -24.91
N LEU A 230 -33.04 25.36 -24.19
CA LEU A 230 -33.14 23.89 -24.32
C LEU A 230 -34.39 23.33 -23.61
N LEU A 231 -34.81 23.94 -22.49
CA LEU A 231 -36.01 23.53 -21.76
C LEU A 231 -37.32 23.93 -22.49
N ARG A 232 -37.30 24.98 -23.32
CA ARG A 232 -38.44 25.33 -24.20
C ARG A 232 -38.66 24.29 -25.31
N GLN A 233 -37.57 23.70 -25.83
CA GLN A 233 -37.66 22.56 -26.77
C GLN A 233 -38.16 21.27 -26.10
N GLN A 234 -37.79 20.99 -24.84
CA GLN A 234 -38.32 19.83 -24.10
C GLN A 234 -39.81 19.93 -23.77
N ARG A 235 -40.34 21.13 -23.50
CA ARG A 235 -41.79 21.34 -23.29
C ARG A 235 -42.59 21.22 -24.58
N LEU A 236 -42.08 21.72 -25.71
CA LEU A 236 -42.71 21.49 -27.02
C LEU A 236 -42.71 20.00 -27.37
N PHE A 237 -41.64 19.26 -27.04
CA PHE A 237 -41.58 17.82 -27.30
C PHE A 237 -42.51 16.99 -26.39
N THR A 238 -42.65 17.36 -25.11
CA THR A 238 -43.57 16.66 -24.19
C THR A 238 -45.04 17.03 -24.40
N TYR A 239 -45.33 18.28 -24.83
CA TYR A 239 -46.68 18.69 -25.22
C TYR A 239 -47.09 18.08 -26.56
N ALA A 240 -46.18 18.07 -27.55
CA ALA A 240 -46.37 17.37 -28.81
C ALA A 240 -46.52 15.85 -28.61
N ALA A 241 -45.74 15.21 -27.74
CA ALA A 241 -45.88 13.79 -27.42
C ALA A 241 -47.19 13.45 -26.68
N ARG A 242 -47.77 14.40 -25.93
CA ARG A 242 -49.09 14.25 -25.31
C ARG A 242 -50.23 14.41 -26.32
N LEU A 243 -50.08 15.32 -27.28
CA LEU A 243 -51.01 15.53 -28.38
C LEU A 243 -50.97 14.36 -29.39
N LEU A 244 -49.77 13.85 -29.70
CA LEU A 244 -49.52 12.69 -30.56
C LEU A 244 -49.95 11.35 -29.93
N ARG A 245 -50.23 11.32 -28.63
CA ARG A 245 -50.78 10.14 -27.93
C ARG A 245 -52.22 9.82 -28.34
N LYS A 246 -52.92 10.78 -28.95
CA LYS A 246 -54.28 10.61 -29.49
C LYS A 246 -54.28 10.17 -30.96
N LEU A 247 -53.13 10.04 -31.61
CA LEU A 247 -52.99 9.60 -33.01
C LEU A 247 -52.30 8.23 -33.05
N PRO A 248 -52.88 7.22 -33.71
CA PRO A 248 -52.46 5.82 -33.61
C PRO A 248 -51.23 5.49 -34.49
N LEU A 249 -50.21 6.37 -34.54
CA LEU A 249 -49.19 6.31 -35.61
C LEU A 249 -47.77 6.71 -35.17
N PHE A 250 -47.26 6.33 -33.99
CA PHE A 250 -45.80 6.45 -33.71
C PHE A 250 -45.23 5.38 -32.75
N PRO A 251 -44.85 4.19 -33.25
CA PRO A 251 -44.12 3.19 -32.44
C PRO A 251 -42.69 3.63 -32.04
N HIS A 252 -42.12 4.63 -32.71
CA HIS A 252 -40.75 5.11 -32.46
C HIS A 252 -40.58 5.91 -31.14
N ALA A 253 -41.57 6.71 -30.74
CA ALA A 253 -41.51 7.49 -29.50
C ALA A 253 -41.62 6.59 -28.25
N ALA A 254 -42.47 5.55 -28.32
CA ALA A 254 -42.56 4.52 -27.30
C ALA A 254 -41.26 3.71 -27.18
N LYS A 255 -40.60 3.41 -28.32
CA LYS A 255 -39.31 2.71 -28.37
C LYS A 255 -38.18 3.53 -27.72
N LEU A 256 -38.08 4.83 -28.02
CA LEU A 256 -37.08 5.73 -27.40
C LEU A 256 -37.30 5.88 -25.88
N GLN A 257 -38.56 6.01 -25.44
CA GLN A 257 -38.89 6.16 -24.02
C GLN A 257 -38.68 4.84 -23.25
N CYS A 258 -38.93 3.70 -23.89
CA CYS A 258 -38.60 2.38 -23.37
C CYS A 258 -37.07 2.20 -23.24
N GLN A 259 -36.30 2.58 -24.28
CA GLN A 259 -34.83 2.54 -24.26
C GLN A 259 -34.23 3.45 -23.17
N GLN A 260 -34.74 4.66 -22.97
CA GLN A 260 -34.30 5.55 -21.90
C GLN A 260 -34.62 4.99 -20.51
N ARG A 261 -35.81 4.39 -20.32
CA ARG A 261 -36.16 3.73 -19.06
C ARG A 261 -35.26 2.54 -18.80
N LEU A 262 -35.06 1.65 -19.78
CA LEU A 262 -34.16 0.50 -19.65
C LEU A 262 -32.73 0.93 -19.27
N PHE A 263 -32.19 1.93 -19.96
CA PHE A 263 -30.85 2.48 -19.67
C PHE A 263 -30.75 3.06 -18.25
N SER A 264 -31.81 3.72 -17.77
CA SER A 264 -31.85 4.24 -16.40
C SER A 264 -31.91 3.13 -15.34
N TYR A 265 -32.58 2.02 -15.63
CA TYR A 265 -32.65 0.86 -14.71
C TYR A 265 -31.33 0.08 -14.68
N THR A 266 -30.71 -0.15 -15.84
CA THR A 266 -29.41 -0.85 -15.91
C THR A 266 -28.31 -0.06 -15.20
N ALA A 267 -28.27 1.26 -15.38
CA ALA A 267 -27.32 2.12 -14.68
C ALA A 267 -27.53 2.15 -13.16
N LYS A 268 -28.77 2.07 -12.68
CA LYS A 268 -29.08 1.97 -11.25
C LYS A 268 -28.64 0.63 -10.67
N LEU A 269 -28.99 -0.46 -11.34
CA LEU A 269 -28.61 -1.82 -10.94
C LEU A 269 -27.09 -1.96 -10.84
N GLN A 270 -26.35 -1.48 -11.85
CA GLN A 270 -24.89 -1.53 -11.88
C GLN A 270 -24.23 -0.82 -10.69
N ARG A 271 -24.84 0.23 -10.15
CA ARG A 271 -24.28 0.96 -9.00
C ARG A 271 -24.63 0.31 -7.65
N GLN A 272 -25.79 -0.34 -7.54
CA GLN A 272 -26.22 -0.99 -6.29
C GLN A 272 -25.63 -2.39 -6.12
N LEU A 273 -25.40 -3.12 -7.23
CA LEU A 273 -24.92 -4.50 -7.23
C LEU A 273 -23.68 -4.73 -6.34
N PRO A 274 -22.65 -3.87 -6.34
CA PRO A 274 -21.44 -4.13 -5.55
C PRO A 274 -21.54 -3.76 -4.07
N LEU A 275 -22.61 -3.08 -3.62
CA LEU A 275 -22.68 -2.54 -2.26
C LEU A 275 -22.65 -3.63 -1.18
N PHE A 276 -23.46 -4.68 -1.34
CA PHE A 276 -23.50 -5.82 -0.41
C PHE A 276 -22.14 -6.54 -0.33
N PRO A 277 -21.54 -7.04 -1.43
CA PRO A 277 -20.31 -7.79 -1.32
C PRO A 277 -19.15 -6.93 -0.78
N TYR A 278 -19.06 -5.64 -1.11
CA TYR A 278 -18.03 -4.76 -0.54
C TYR A 278 -18.22 -4.51 0.95
N ALA A 279 -19.46 -4.29 1.42
CA ALA A 279 -19.75 -4.15 2.85
C ALA A 279 -19.41 -5.43 3.61
N THR A 280 -19.80 -6.59 3.07
CA THR A 280 -19.47 -7.90 3.64
C THR A 280 -17.97 -8.13 3.72
N ALA A 281 -17.23 -7.87 2.65
CA ALA A 281 -15.78 -8.05 2.62
C ALA A 281 -15.06 -7.12 3.61
N LEU A 282 -15.53 -5.88 3.78
CA LEU A 282 -15.03 -4.94 4.79
C LEU A 282 -15.29 -5.44 6.21
N LEU A 283 -16.47 -6.00 6.49
CA LEU A 283 -16.81 -6.52 7.81
C LEU A 283 -15.98 -7.75 8.17
N LEU A 284 -15.89 -8.71 7.25
CA LEU A 284 -15.14 -9.97 7.45
C LEU A 284 -13.62 -9.80 7.44
N SER A 285 -13.11 -8.64 7.04
CA SER A 285 -11.68 -8.32 7.24
C SER A 285 -11.37 -7.99 8.70
N GLU A 286 -12.39 -7.66 9.51
CA GLU A 286 -12.29 -7.22 10.91
C GLU A 286 -11.26 -6.08 11.12
N SER A 287 -11.04 -5.23 10.12
CA SER A 287 -10.10 -4.12 10.23
C SER A 287 -10.76 -2.91 10.93
N ARG A 288 -10.55 -2.79 12.26
CA ARG A 288 -11.02 -1.64 13.06
C ARG A 288 -10.53 -0.31 12.49
N GLY A 289 -9.28 -0.28 12.03
CA GLY A 289 -8.70 0.89 11.37
C GLY A 289 -9.49 1.27 10.12
N ALA A 290 -9.82 0.29 9.25
CA ALA A 290 -10.54 0.57 8.01
C ALA A 290 -11.97 1.04 8.27
N TRP A 291 -12.63 0.49 9.29
CA TRP A 291 -13.98 0.92 9.69
C TRP A 291 -13.98 2.35 10.21
N LEU A 292 -13.02 2.69 11.07
CA LEU A 292 -12.86 4.05 11.58
C LEU A 292 -12.50 5.03 10.46
N ALA A 293 -11.56 4.67 9.59
CA ALA A 293 -11.19 5.49 8.43
C ALA A 293 -12.39 5.72 7.49
N ALA A 294 -13.21 4.69 7.24
CA ALA A 294 -14.43 4.80 6.45
C ALA A 294 -15.48 5.71 7.10
N ALA A 295 -15.69 5.56 8.42
CA ALA A 295 -16.60 6.40 9.18
C ALA A 295 -16.16 7.88 9.18
N CYS A 296 -14.89 8.14 9.45
CA CYS A 296 -14.29 9.48 9.42
C CYS A 296 -14.35 10.11 8.02
N ALA A 297 -14.02 9.35 6.97
CA ALA A 297 -14.13 9.80 5.59
C ALA A 297 -15.59 10.14 5.22
N CYS A 298 -16.54 9.28 5.59
CA CYS A 298 -17.96 9.53 5.37
C CYS A 298 -18.43 10.80 6.10
N ALA A 299 -18.08 10.96 7.38
CA ALA A 299 -18.43 12.12 8.19
C ALA A 299 -17.85 13.42 7.61
N ALA A 300 -16.58 13.41 7.19
CA ALA A 300 -15.93 14.57 6.58
C ALA A 300 -16.64 15.02 5.28
N VAL A 301 -17.01 14.08 4.41
CA VAL A 301 -17.74 14.41 3.17
C VAL A 301 -19.17 14.85 3.46
N LEU A 302 -19.84 14.25 4.44
CA LEU A 302 -21.19 14.64 4.87
C LEU A 302 -21.23 16.05 5.47
N ALA A 303 -20.19 16.43 6.22
CA ALA A 303 -20.03 17.79 6.72
C ALA A 303 -19.99 18.81 5.57
N LEU A 304 -19.31 18.47 4.47
CA LEU A 304 -19.23 19.31 3.26
C LEU A 304 -20.51 19.28 2.41
N LYS A 305 -21.28 18.18 2.44
CA LYS A 305 -22.43 17.92 1.55
C LYS A 305 -23.62 17.33 2.32
N ARG A 306 -24.14 18.06 3.30
CA ARG A 306 -25.26 17.64 4.18
C ARG A 306 -26.49 17.10 3.44
N ARG A 307 -26.76 17.57 2.23
CA ARG A 307 -27.85 17.05 1.36
C ARG A 307 -27.75 15.55 1.02
N LEU A 308 -26.59 14.94 1.21
CA LEU A 308 -26.36 13.51 0.93
C LEU A 308 -26.72 12.60 2.10
N ILE A 309 -27.00 13.13 3.31
CA ILE A 309 -27.29 12.32 4.50
C ILE A 309 -28.48 11.38 4.27
N ALA A 310 -29.65 11.92 3.91
CA ALA A 310 -30.86 11.12 3.69
C ALA A 310 -30.69 10.09 2.55
N PRO A 311 -30.15 10.45 1.36
CA PRO A 311 -29.81 9.48 0.33
C PRO A 311 -28.86 8.37 0.81
N LEU A 312 -27.81 8.68 1.56
CA LEU A 312 -26.83 7.69 2.03
C LEU A 312 -27.43 6.73 3.06
N LEU A 313 -28.28 7.23 3.95
CA LEU A 313 -29.02 6.38 4.90
C LEU A 313 -29.85 5.35 4.14
N LEU A 314 -30.58 5.77 3.11
CA LEU A 314 -31.42 4.88 2.31
C LEU A 314 -30.61 3.88 1.49
N THR A 315 -29.55 4.32 0.81
CA THR A 315 -28.77 3.46 -0.09
C THR A 315 -27.97 2.41 0.65
N GLY A 316 -27.50 2.72 1.86
CA GLY A 316 -26.72 1.78 2.66
C GLY A 316 -27.54 0.82 3.52
N ALA A 317 -28.81 1.14 3.83
CA ALA A 317 -29.60 0.38 4.79
C ALA A 317 -29.71 -1.12 4.43
N ALA A 318 -30.16 -1.43 3.21
CA ALA A 318 -30.31 -2.82 2.78
C ALA A 318 -28.97 -3.57 2.64
N PRO A 319 -27.96 -3.04 1.93
CA PRO A 319 -26.65 -3.69 1.84
C PRO A 319 -25.97 -3.95 3.18
N VAL A 320 -26.00 -2.99 4.12
CA VAL A 320 -25.35 -3.11 5.42
C VAL A 320 -26.10 -4.08 6.32
N ALA A 321 -27.44 -4.07 6.32
CA ALA A 321 -28.23 -5.04 7.07
C ALA A 321 -27.97 -6.48 6.57
N CYS A 322 -28.00 -6.70 5.26
CA CYS A 322 -27.67 -8.01 4.69
C CYS A 322 -26.22 -8.42 4.97
N ALA A 323 -25.26 -7.49 4.89
CA ALA A 323 -23.86 -7.74 5.20
C ALA A 323 -23.65 -8.10 6.69
N ALA A 324 -24.34 -7.43 7.61
CA ALA A 324 -24.31 -7.74 9.03
C ALA A 324 -24.90 -9.12 9.35
N LEU A 325 -26.03 -9.48 8.72
CA LEU A 325 -26.62 -10.80 8.83
C LEU A 325 -25.67 -11.89 8.33
N PHE A 326 -25.07 -11.66 7.17
CA PHE A 326 -24.09 -12.58 6.58
C PHE A 326 -22.85 -12.70 7.46
N TYR A 327 -22.27 -11.58 7.90
CA TYR A 327 -21.15 -11.53 8.84
C TYR A 327 -21.44 -12.38 10.07
N ARG A 328 -22.58 -12.18 10.74
CA ARG A 328 -22.96 -12.92 11.94
C ARG A 328 -23.02 -14.44 11.70
N GLN A 329 -23.59 -14.86 10.57
CA GLN A 329 -23.70 -16.29 10.24
C GLN A 329 -22.34 -16.94 9.98
N LEU A 330 -21.46 -16.29 9.21
CA LEU A 330 -20.13 -16.82 8.95
C LEU A 330 -19.22 -16.76 10.18
N ALA A 331 -19.36 -15.70 10.96
CA ALA A 331 -18.61 -15.51 12.18
C ALA A 331 -18.93 -16.59 13.22
N ALA A 332 -20.21 -16.94 13.37
CA ALA A 332 -20.65 -18.06 14.21
C ALA A 332 -20.12 -19.42 13.72
N ALA A 333 -19.86 -19.55 12.42
CA ALA A 333 -19.24 -20.73 11.83
C ALA A 333 -17.69 -20.69 11.82
N GLY A 334 -17.06 -19.68 12.43
CA GLY A 334 -15.59 -19.53 12.43
C GLY A 334 -14.99 -19.40 11.03
N LEU A 335 -15.75 -18.87 10.06
CA LEU A 335 -15.41 -18.86 8.63
C LEU A 335 -15.20 -20.26 8.00
N ALA A 336 -15.58 -21.34 8.70
CA ALA A 336 -15.54 -22.72 8.20
C ALA A 336 -16.87 -23.09 7.51
N VAL A 337 -17.10 -22.53 6.33
CA VAL A 337 -18.40 -22.58 5.66
C VAL A 337 -18.44 -23.76 4.69
N LYS A 338 -19.51 -24.57 4.76
CA LYS A 338 -19.76 -25.59 3.74
C LYS A 338 -20.05 -24.91 2.39
N PRO A 339 -19.42 -25.32 1.27
CA PRO A 339 -19.51 -24.61 -0.01
C PRO A 339 -20.95 -24.32 -0.47
N LEU A 340 -21.78 -25.34 -0.65
CA LEU A 340 -23.13 -25.14 -1.22
C LEU A 340 -24.03 -24.24 -0.34
N PRO A 341 -24.16 -24.46 0.99
CA PRO A 341 -24.88 -23.54 1.87
C PRO A 341 -24.31 -22.12 1.88
N GLY A 342 -22.98 -21.98 1.89
CA GLY A 342 -22.32 -20.68 1.89
C GLY A 342 -22.61 -19.87 0.63
N LEU A 343 -22.56 -20.53 -0.54
CA LEU A 343 -22.88 -19.90 -1.81
C LEU A 343 -24.35 -19.49 -1.92
N LEU A 344 -25.28 -20.35 -1.46
CA LEU A 344 -26.71 -20.02 -1.44
C LEU A 344 -27.00 -18.86 -0.49
N LEU A 345 -26.36 -18.83 0.68
CA LEU A 345 -26.48 -17.73 1.62
C LEU A 345 -25.93 -16.42 1.03
N LEU A 346 -24.76 -16.47 0.37
CA LEU A 346 -24.17 -15.32 -0.29
C LEU A 346 -25.10 -14.79 -1.39
N ALA A 347 -25.60 -15.67 -2.26
CA ALA A 347 -26.51 -15.32 -3.35
C ALA A 347 -27.84 -14.75 -2.83
N GLY A 348 -28.42 -15.37 -1.80
CA GLY A 348 -29.67 -14.92 -1.18
C GLY A 348 -29.54 -13.55 -0.52
N CYS A 349 -28.49 -13.33 0.28
CA CYS A 349 -28.24 -12.02 0.89
C CYS A 349 -27.94 -10.95 -0.16
N TRP A 350 -27.23 -11.31 -1.24
CA TRP A 350 -26.92 -10.39 -2.33
C TRP A 350 -28.18 -9.98 -3.09
N ALA A 351 -29.00 -10.95 -3.50
CA ALA A 351 -30.27 -10.69 -4.18
C ALA A 351 -31.21 -9.86 -3.27
N GLY A 352 -31.31 -10.23 -1.99
CA GLY A 352 -32.11 -9.50 -0.99
C GLY A 352 -31.67 -8.05 -0.85
N ALA A 353 -30.37 -7.79 -0.74
CA ALA A 353 -29.83 -6.43 -0.63
C ALA A 353 -30.16 -5.56 -1.86
N VAL A 354 -30.04 -6.12 -3.06
CA VAL A 354 -30.33 -5.41 -4.32
C VAL A 354 -31.84 -5.14 -4.44
N LEU A 355 -32.69 -6.15 -4.21
CA LEU A 355 -34.14 -6.01 -4.33
C LEU A 355 -34.70 -5.00 -3.30
N ALA A 356 -34.25 -5.10 -2.05
CA ALA A 356 -34.64 -4.17 -0.99
C ALA A 356 -34.11 -2.75 -1.25
N GLY A 357 -32.87 -2.60 -1.74
CA GLY A 357 -32.29 -1.31 -2.12
C GLY A 357 -33.08 -0.63 -3.26
N LEU A 358 -33.44 -1.38 -4.30
CA LEU A 358 -34.28 -0.90 -5.39
C LEU A 358 -35.69 -0.54 -4.91
N TRP A 359 -36.25 -1.29 -3.96
CA TRP A 359 -37.55 -1.00 -3.36
C TRP A 359 -37.52 0.31 -2.54
N LEU A 360 -36.50 0.50 -1.69
CA LEU A 360 -36.29 1.73 -0.92
C LEU A 360 -36.15 2.95 -1.86
N GLU A 361 -35.42 2.81 -2.96
CA GLU A 361 -35.27 3.87 -3.96
C GLU A 361 -36.62 4.24 -4.60
N ARG A 362 -37.40 3.24 -5.02
CA ARG A 362 -38.73 3.47 -5.60
C ARG A 362 -39.65 4.18 -4.62
N ARG A 363 -39.65 3.74 -3.36
CA ARG A 363 -40.44 4.35 -2.28
C ARG A 363 -40.00 5.79 -1.99
N TRP A 364 -38.72 6.08 -2.00
CA TRP A 364 -38.20 7.43 -1.79
C TRP A 364 -38.75 8.44 -2.79
N HIS A 365 -38.87 8.02 -4.06
CA HIS A 365 -39.40 8.85 -5.13
C HIS A 365 -40.92 8.96 -5.15
N SER A 366 -41.66 7.97 -4.62
CA SER A 366 -43.12 7.98 -4.57
C SER A 366 -43.73 8.52 -3.27
N THR A 367 -42.91 8.73 -2.23
CA THR A 367 -43.38 9.19 -0.91
C THR A 367 -42.99 10.63 -0.61
N ALA A 368 -43.83 11.32 0.15
CA ALA A 368 -43.62 12.67 0.67
C ALA A 368 -44.11 12.78 2.12
N GLY A 369 -43.78 13.89 2.80
CA GLY A 369 -44.24 14.18 4.16
C GLY A 369 -43.92 13.05 5.16
N ARG A 370 -44.92 12.67 5.97
CA ARG A 370 -44.78 11.65 7.03
C ARG A 370 -44.29 10.30 6.51
N SER A 371 -44.73 9.85 5.34
CA SER A 371 -44.29 8.58 4.76
C SER A 371 -42.80 8.57 4.40
N ARG A 372 -42.25 9.72 3.98
CA ARG A 372 -40.81 9.87 3.73
C ARG A 372 -40.01 9.86 5.04
N ALA A 373 -40.53 10.49 6.09
CA ALA A 373 -39.92 10.44 7.42
C ALA A 373 -39.91 9.00 7.98
N ALA A 374 -41.01 8.26 7.84
CA ALA A 374 -41.09 6.85 8.23
C ALA A 374 -40.09 5.98 7.45
N LEU A 375 -39.91 6.23 6.15
CA LEU A 375 -38.92 5.52 5.33
C LEU A 375 -37.48 5.78 5.81
N LEU A 376 -37.16 7.02 6.18
CA LEU A 376 -35.86 7.37 6.75
C LEU A 376 -35.65 6.76 8.14
N ALA A 377 -36.69 6.74 8.97
CA ALA A 377 -36.65 6.08 10.27
C ALA A 377 -36.41 4.57 10.12
N LEU A 378 -37.07 3.91 9.16
CA LEU A 378 -36.84 2.51 8.84
C LEU A 378 -35.39 2.26 8.36
N ALA A 379 -34.87 3.13 7.49
CA ALA A 379 -33.49 3.02 7.02
C ALA A 379 -32.49 3.21 8.17
N ALA A 380 -32.71 4.18 9.05
CA ALA A 380 -31.91 4.39 10.24
C ALA A 380 -31.98 3.18 11.18
N ALA A 381 -33.17 2.62 11.41
CA ALA A 381 -33.36 1.41 12.21
C ALA A 381 -32.60 0.20 11.62
N GLY A 382 -32.55 0.08 10.29
CA GLY A 382 -31.76 -0.96 9.61
C GLY A 382 -30.26 -0.80 9.83
N TRP A 383 -29.74 0.43 9.74
CA TRP A 383 -28.34 0.74 10.08
C TRP A 383 -28.02 0.45 11.54
N THR A 384 -28.89 0.88 12.47
CA THR A 384 -28.67 0.67 13.90
C THR A 384 -28.73 -0.81 14.25
N ALA A 385 -29.69 -1.57 13.71
CA ALA A 385 -29.79 -3.00 13.95
C ALA A 385 -28.57 -3.76 13.39
N GLY A 386 -28.17 -3.46 12.15
CA GLY A 386 -26.99 -4.06 11.53
C GLY A 386 -25.69 -3.72 12.27
N GLY A 387 -25.51 -2.44 12.60
CA GLY A 387 -24.35 -1.98 13.36
C GLY A 387 -24.28 -2.60 14.75
N THR A 388 -25.39 -2.64 15.47
CA THR A 388 -25.47 -3.25 16.81
C THR A 388 -25.16 -4.74 16.76
N ALA A 389 -25.68 -5.47 15.76
CA ALA A 389 -25.40 -6.89 15.60
C ALA A 389 -23.90 -7.18 15.40
N VAL A 390 -23.20 -6.36 14.60
CA VAL A 390 -21.75 -6.48 14.39
C VAL A 390 -20.98 -6.08 15.66
N LEU A 391 -21.34 -4.94 16.27
CA LEU A 391 -20.63 -4.42 17.45
C LEU A 391 -20.78 -5.33 18.67
N MET A 392 -21.93 -5.95 18.88
CA MET A 392 -22.12 -6.94 19.94
C MET A 392 -21.17 -8.13 19.76
N TYR A 393 -21.05 -8.63 18.52
CA TYR A 393 -20.12 -9.71 18.20
C TYR A 393 -18.66 -9.30 18.41
N MET A 394 -18.32 -8.04 18.12
CA MET A 394 -16.96 -7.51 18.25
C MET A 394 -16.62 -6.84 19.58
N SER A 395 -17.55 -6.85 20.54
CA SER A 395 -17.44 -6.11 21.80
C SER A 395 -16.12 -6.37 22.53
N ALA A 396 -15.75 -7.64 22.72
CA ALA A 396 -14.50 -8.04 23.37
C ALA A 396 -13.24 -7.47 22.69
N ARG A 397 -13.26 -7.34 21.36
CA ARG A 397 -12.14 -6.78 20.58
C ARG A 397 -12.14 -5.26 20.53
N ILE A 398 -13.27 -4.61 20.81
CA ILE A 398 -13.40 -3.15 20.86
C ILE A 398 -13.04 -2.62 22.25
N THR A 399 -13.54 -3.26 23.31
CA THR A 399 -13.37 -2.82 24.70
C THR A 399 -12.13 -3.41 25.37
N GLY A 400 -11.59 -4.52 24.85
CA GLY A 400 -10.41 -5.18 25.40
C GLY A 400 -9.10 -4.42 25.15
N PRO A 401 -8.06 -4.64 25.98
CA PRO A 401 -6.73 -4.08 25.75
C PRO A 401 -6.19 -4.53 24.40
N SER A 402 -5.87 -3.56 23.52
CA SER A 402 -5.35 -3.88 22.19
C SER A 402 -3.84 -3.99 22.22
N SER A 403 -3.32 -5.21 22.32
CA SER A 403 -1.86 -5.50 22.21
C SER A 403 -1.24 -4.79 20.99
N THR A 404 -1.96 -4.78 19.88
CA THR A 404 -1.57 -4.16 18.61
C THR A 404 -1.44 -2.63 18.66
N VAL A 405 -2.26 -1.94 19.46
CA VAL A 405 -2.18 -0.47 19.56
C VAL A 405 -1.02 -0.07 20.46
N ALA A 406 -0.87 -0.75 21.61
CA ALA A 406 0.26 -0.54 22.51
C ALA A 406 1.60 -0.85 21.82
N ALA A 407 1.68 -1.95 21.06
CA ALA A 407 2.84 -2.30 20.26
C ALA A 407 3.16 -1.21 19.22
N ARG A 408 2.17 -0.73 18.46
CA ARG A 408 2.35 0.38 17.50
C ARG A 408 2.82 1.67 18.16
N GLY A 409 2.36 1.98 19.37
CA GLY A 409 2.84 3.13 20.15
C GLY A 409 4.34 3.06 20.44
N LEU A 410 4.86 1.88 20.76
CA LEU A 410 6.30 1.66 20.92
C LEU A 410 7.05 1.85 19.59
N LEU A 411 6.54 1.29 18.49
CA LEU A 411 7.14 1.46 17.17
C LEU A 411 7.22 2.95 16.77
N TYR A 412 6.13 3.70 16.99
CA TYR A 412 6.05 5.12 16.65
C TYR A 412 7.02 5.96 17.48
N ARG A 413 7.17 5.66 18.78
CA ARG A 413 8.13 6.35 19.64
C ARG A 413 9.56 6.17 19.13
N ASP A 414 9.93 4.93 18.83
CA ASP A 414 11.29 4.61 18.39
C ASP A 414 11.55 5.13 16.97
N ALA A 415 10.52 5.13 16.10
CA ALA A 415 10.57 5.77 14.78
C ALA A 415 10.77 7.29 14.87
N LEU A 416 10.04 7.98 15.75
CA LEU A 416 10.20 9.43 15.96
C LEU A 416 11.57 9.78 16.52
N ARG A 417 12.11 8.94 17.43
CA ARG A 417 13.48 9.09 17.93
C ARG A 417 14.50 9.00 16.79
N LEU A 418 14.39 7.99 15.93
CA LEU A 418 15.26 7.84 14.77
C LEU A 418 15.09 8.97 13.74
N ALA A 419 13.87 9.47 13.54
CA ALA A 419 13.61 10.61 12.66
C ALA A 419 14.32 11.89 13.14
N GLY A 420 14.49 12.06 14.46
CA GLY A 420 15.23 13.17 15.06
C GLY A 420 16.70 13.22 14.65
N GLU A 421 17.29 12.11 14.25
CA GLU A 421 18.71 12.03 13.83
C GLU A 421 18.94 12.54 12.40
N ALA A 422 17.89 12.60 11.56
CA ALA A 422 17.98 12.99 10.15
C ALA A 422 16.73 13.76 9.69
N LEU A 423 16.37 14.81 10.42
CA LEU A 423 15.05 15.47 10.31
C LEU A 423 14.68 15.97 8.90
N TRP A 424 15.63 16.52 8.14
CA TRP A 424 15.31 17.21 6.89
C TRP A 424 15.21 16.28 5.69
N LEU A 425 16.22 15.42 5.50
CA LEU A 425 16.34 14.58 4.32
C LEU A 425 16.15 13.09 4.61
N GLY A 426 16.08 12.66 5.87
CA GLY A 426 15.96 11.24 6.21
C GLY A 426 17.24 10.44 5.93
N ARG A 427 17.13 9.11 5.90
CA ARG A 427 18.26 8.17 5.72
C ARG A 427 18.17 7.29 4.45
N GLY A 428 17.21 7.57 3.57
CA GLY A 428 16.99 6.82 2.32
C GLY A 428 15.96 5.69 2.45
N GLY A 429 15.69 5.01 1.34
CA GLY A 429 14.61 4.02 1.27
C GLY A 429 14.77 2.85 2.25
N GLY A 430 13.65 2.43 2.86
CA GLY A 430 13.60 1.28 3.76
C GLY A 430 14.35 1.49 5.08
N THR A 431 14.44 2.73 5.56
CA THR A 431 15.17 3.08 6.79
C THR A 431 14.67 2.26 7.98
N TRP A 432 13.35 2.21 8.21
CA TRP A 432 12.78 1.44 9.33
C TRP A 432 13.12 -0.05 9.25
N ARG A 433 12.90 -0.67 8.09
CA ARG A 433 13.11 -2.11 7.88
C ARG A 433 14.53 -2.55 8.20
N ASN A 434 15.52 -1.68 7.95
CA ASN A 434 16.93 -1.95 8.22
C ASN A 434 17.35 -1.56 9.64
N MET A 435 16.64 -0.62 10.28
CA MET A 435 17.08 -0.06 11.57
C MET A 435 16.30 -0.53 12.80
N TYR A 436 15.08 -1.04 12.64
CA TYR A 436 14.21 -1.31 13.80
C TYR A 436 14.85 -2.25 14.84
N LEU A 437 15.70 -3.20 14.41
CA LEU A 437 16.42 -4.12 15.30
C LEU A 437 17.50 -3.43 16.15
N ALA A 438 18.06 -2.32 15.67
CA ALA A 438 19.09 -1.55 16.34
C ALA A 438 18.52 -0.48 17.28
N ILE A 439 17.36 0.09 16.92
CA ILE A 439 16.77 1.24 17.64
C ILE A 439 15.64 0.88 18.61
N GLN A 440 15.12 -0.35 18.53
CA GLN A 440 14.03 -0.85 19.37
C GLN A 440 14.33 -0.61 20.86
N SER A 441 13.37 -0.02 21.57
CA SER A 441 13.43 0.23 23.01
C SER A 441 12.94 -0.96 23.86
N ARG A 442 12.28 -1.92 23.20
CA ARG A 442 11.76 -3.17 23.76
C ARG A 442 11.90 -4.28 22.70
N PRO A 443 11.98 -5.56 23.09
CA PRO A 443 12.07 -6.69 22.17
C PRO A 443 10.78 -6.99 21.37
N TYR A 444 10.22 -5.99 20.70
CA TYR A 444 9.06 -6.16 19.82
C TYR A 444 9.47 -6.72 18.46
N VAL A 445 8.48 -7.19 17.70
CA VAL A 445 8.63 -7.54 16.28
C VAL A 445 7.85 -6.56 15.40
N GLY A 446 8.40 -6.20 14.24
CA GLY A 446 7.72 -5.29 13.32
C GLY A 446 8.65 -4.61 12.34
N SER A 447 8.90 -5.24 11.19
CA SER A 447 9.71 -4.66 10.10
C SER A 447 8.97 -3.59 9.29
N GLN A 448 7.75 -3.25 9.67
CA GLN A 448 6.92 -2.17 9.13
C GLN A 448 6.58 -1.20 10.26
N THR A 449 6.62 0.11 9.97
CA THR A 449 6.24 1.13 10.96
C THR A 449 4.77 1.08 11.29
N HIS A 450 3.92 0.53 10.42
CA HIS A 450 2.45 0.68 10.46
C HIS A 450 1.99 2.14 10.45
N ASN A 451 2.74 3.02 9.77
CA ASN A 451 2.36 4.41 9.51
C ASN A 451 3.15 4.94 8.30
N GLY A 452 2.45 5.17 7.18
CA GLY A 452 3.07 5.62 5.93
C GLY A 452 3.72 7.01 6.01
N TYR A 453 3.24 7.89 6.89
CA TYR A 453 3.83 9.22 7.09
C TYR A 453 5.14 9.14 7.86
N LEU A 454 5.20 8.29 8.90
CA LEU A 454 6.44 8.04 9.62
C LEU A 454 7.47 7.32 8.75
N ASP A 455 7.04 6.38 7.89
CA ASP A 455 7.96 5.73 6.95
C ASP A 455 8.56 6.75 5.95
N LEU A 456 7.74 7.65 5.39
CA LEU A 456 8.23 8.72 4.53
C LEU A 456 9.13 9.72 5.26
N LEU A 457 8.81 10.06 6.52
CA LEU A 457 9.64 10.92 7.36
C LEU A 457 11.02 10.28 7.61
N LEU A 458 11.07 8.98 7.89
CA LEU A 458 12.33 8.26 8.07
C LEU A 458 13.14 8.19 6.77
N ASN A 459 12.48 7.92 5.64
CA ASN A 459 13.15 7.73 4.36
C ASN A 459 13.64 9.06 3.76
N LEU A 460 12.80 10.09 3.75
CA LEU A 460 13.04 11.35 3.00
C LEU A 460 13.00 12.61 3.86
N GLY A 461 12.82 12.47 5.17
CA GLY A 461 12.75 13.59 6.11
C GLY A 461 11.54 14.49 5.90
N GLY A 462 11.58 15.64 6.56
CA GLY A 462 10.54 16.66 6.49
C GLY A 462 10.31 17.19 5.07
N VAL A 463 11.34 17.21 4.22
CA VAL A 463 11.21 17.63 2.81
C VAL A 463 10.32 16.66 2.02
N GLY A 464 10.61 15.36 2.07
CA GLY A 464 9.79 14.36 1.38
C GLY A 464 8.36 14.29 1.94
N LEU A 465 8.22 14.37 3.26
CA LEU A 465 6.90 14.43 3.91
C LEU A 465 6.10 15.65 3.44
N ALA A 466 6.72 16.84 3.37
CA ALA A 466 6.05 18.06 2.91
C ALA A 466 5.55 17.94 1.47
N VAL A 467 6.36 17.38 0.56
CA VAL A 467 5.97 17.14 -0.84
C VAL A 467 4.74 16.22 -0.91
N VAL A 468 4.70 15.14 -0.12
CA VAL A 468 3.57 14.22 -0.07
C VAL A 468 2.33 14.89 0.53
N LEU A 469 2.46 15.66 1.61
CA LEU A 469 1.33 16.40 2.19
C LEU A 469 0.73 17.40 1.20
N VAL A 470 1.56 18.12 0.44
CA VAL A 470 1.11 19.03 -0.62
C VAL A 470 0.40 18.27 -1.75
N LEU A 471 0.94 17.12 -2.18
CA LEU A 471 0.30 16.23 -3.16
C LEU A 471 -1.09 15.77 -2.68
N LEU A 472 -1.20 15.32 -1.43
CA LEU A 472 -2.46 14.84 -0.86
C LEU A 472 -3.47 15.98 -0.73
N LEU A 473 -3.05 17.16 -0.27
CA LEU A 473 -3.91 18.33 -0.18
C LEU A 473 -4.41 18.78 -1.56
N ALA A 474 -3.52 18.87 -2.56
CA ALA A 474 -3.90 19.22 -3.94
C ALA A 474 -4.90 18.21 -4.53
N THR A 475 -4.72 16.92 -4.23
CA THR A 475 -5.64 15.86 -4.64
C THR A 475 -7.00 15.99 -3.92
N ALA A 476 -7.02 16.23 -2.61
CA ALA A 476 -8.25 16.47 -1.85
C ALA A 476 -9.03 17.67 -2.40
N CYS A 477 -8.32 18.77 -2.70
CA CYS A 477 -8.89 19.96 -3.30
C CYS A 477 -9.50 19.69 -4.68
N SER A 478 -8.84 18.92 -5.54
CA SER A 478 -9.37 18.57 -6.87
C SER A 478 -10.60 17.66 -6.81
N LEU A 479 -10.71 16.84 -5.76
CA LEU A 479 -11.84 15.93 -5.55
C LEU A 479 -13.01 16.55 -4.75
N ARG A 480 -12.89 17.79 -4.26
CA ARG A 480 -13.91 18.43 -3.41
C ARG A 480 -15.29 18.54 -4.06
N ALA A 481 -15.35 18.68 -5.38
CA ALA A 481 -16.59 18.76 -6.15
C ALA A 481 -17.21 17.38 -6.43
N THR A 482 -16.50 16.28 -6.17
CA THR A 482 -16.88 14.91 -6.50
C THR A 482 -16.90 14.03 -5.24
N PRO A 483 -17.96 14.11 -4.40
CA PRO A 483 -18.05 13.40 -3.11
C PRO A 483 -17.79 11.89 -3.18
N HIS A 484 -18.21 11.24 -4.28
CA HIS A 484 -17.98 9.81 -4.50
C HIS A 484 -16.51 9.45 -4.75
N LEU A 485 -15.65 10.40 -5.12
CA LEU A 485 -14.21 10.19 -5.26
C LEU A 485 -13.43 10.77 -4.05
N LEU A 486 -13.96 11.78 -3.37
CA LEU A 486 -13.35 12.33 -2.15
C LEU A 486 -13.42 11.34 -0.98
N ALA A 487 -14.56 10.68 -0.76
CA ALA A 487 -14.72 9.71 0.32
C ALA A 487 -13.70 8.55 0.24
N PRO A 488 -13.55 7.83 -0.89
CA PRO A 488 -12.51 6.81 -1.03
C PRO A 488 -11.08 7.37 -0.87
N PHE A 489 -10.80 8.57 -1.41
CA PHE A 489 -9.50 9.22 -1.23
C PHE A 489 -9.16 9.42 0.25
N LEU A 490 -10.11 9.91 1.06
CA LEU A 490 -9.89 10.11 2.49
C LEU A 490 -9.63 8.79 3.23
N VAL A 491 -10.25 7.68 2.83
CA VAL A 491 -9.94 6.36 3.41
C VAL A 491 -8.48 5.98 3.17
N LEU A 492 -7.97 6.15 1.95
CA LEU A 492 -6.57 5.86 1.60
C LEU A 492 -5.56 6.73 2.36
N VAL A 493 -5.95 7.93 2.78
CA VAL A 493 -5.09 8.88 3.50
C VAL A 493 -5.14 8.64 5.01
N LEU A 494 -6.34 8.40 5.56
CA LEU A 494 -6.57 8.21 6.98
C LEU A 494 -6.11 6.83 7.46
N HIS A 495 -6.37 5.77 6.70
CA HIS A 495 -5.98 4.42 7.11
C HIS A 495 -4.45 4.24 7.13
N SER A 496 -3.74 4.83 6.16
CA SER A 496 -2.28 4.80 6.10
C SER A 496 -1.57 5.53 7.25
N ALA A 497 -2.30 6.31 8.06
CA ALA A 497 -1.76 6.89 9.29
C ALA A 497 -1.66 5.85 10.43
N VAL A 498 -2.44 4.77 10.34
CA VAL A 498 -2.54 3.73 11.38
C VAL A 498 -2.12 2.35 10.88
N ASP A 499 -1.88 2.18 9.58
CA ASP A 499 -1.33 0.95 9.00
C ASP A 499 -0.30 1.20 7.88
N PHE A 500 0.35 0.14 7.41
CA PHE A 500 1.41 0.20 6.39
C PHE A 500 0.89 0.15 4.95
N ASP A 501 -0.31 0.68 4.68
CA ASP A 501 -0.93 0.54 3.35
C ASP A 501 -0.09 1.17 2.24
N TRP A 502 0.68 2.22 2.54
CA TRP A 502 1.58 2.85 1.56
C TRP A 502 2.77 1.98 1.15
N SER A 503 3.03 0.87 1.84
CA SER A 503 3.98 -0.16 1.37
C SER A 503 3.41 -0.97 0.18
N TYR A 504 2.09 -0.92 -0.06
CA TYR A 504 1.45 -1.51 -1.23
C TYR A 504 1.45 -0.52 -2.39
N GLY A 505 2.09 -0.88 -3.50
CA GLY A 505 2.03 -0.07 -4.71
C GLY A 505 0.60 0.14 -5.23
N LEU A 506 -0.31 -0.82 -5.02
CA LEU A 506 -1.73 -0.67 -5.36
C LEU A 506 -2.36 0.60 -4.75
N VAL A 507 -2.03 0.92 -3.50
CA VAL A 507 -2.62 2.08 -2.81
C VAL A 507 -2.22 3.39 -3.49
N TRP A 508 -0.95 3.51 -3.90
CA TRP A 508 -0.48 4.64 -4.70
C TRP A 508 -1.14 4.68 -6.08
N LEU A 509 -1.31 3.53 -6.75
CA LEU A 509 -2.08 3.49 -8.00
C LEU A 509 -3.50 4.04 -7.81
N LEU A 510 -4.21 3.62 -6.75
CA LEU A 510 -5.56 4.12 -6.45
C LEU A 510 -5.55 5.63 -6.16
N LEU A 511 -4.58 6.13 -5.40
CA LEU A 511 -4.42 7.58 -5.13
C LEU A 511 -4.28 8.40 -6.40
N PHE A 512 -3.53 7.92 -7.41
CA PHE A 512 -3.39 8.61 -8.70
C PHE A 512 -4.54 8.34 -9.68
N TRP A 513 -5.22 7.20 -9.55
CA TRP A 513 -6.35 6.83 -10.40
C TRP A 513 -7.61 7.65 -10.07
N LEU A 514 -7.90 7.90 -8.79
CA LEU A 514 -9.06 8.69 -8.35
C LEU A 514 -9.15 10.08 -9.02
N PRO A 515 -8.12 10.94 -8.99
CA PRO A 515 -8.19 12.24 -9.65
C PRO A 515 -8.15 12.12 -11.18
N ALA A 516 -7.56 11.06 -11.75
CA ALA A 516 -7.71 10.78 -13.18
C ALA A 516 -9.17 10.47 -13.58
N LEU A 517 -9.92 9.76 -12.73
CA LEU A 517 -11.36 9.56 -12.92
C LEU A 517 -12.14 10.87 -12.82
N ALA A 518 -11.74 11.79 -11.93
CA ALA A 518 -12.39 13.08 -11.76
C ALA A 518 -12.27 13.98 -13.00
N VAL A 519 -11.11 13.95 -13.66
CA VAL A 519 -10.81 14.75 -14.87
C VAL A 519 -11.36 14.10 -16.15
N SER A 520 -11.68 12.80 -16.11
CA SER A 520 -12.21 12.07 -17.27
C SER A 520 -13.54 12.66 -17.78
N PRO A 521 -13.70 12.92 -19.10
CA PRO A 521 -14.92 13.49 -19.66
C PRO A 521 -16.16 12.72 -19.21
N ARG A 522 -17.13 13.47 -18.64
CA ARG A 522 -18.49 13.00 -18.37
C ARG A 522 -19.36 13.25 -19.60
N GLU A 523 -20.42 12.47 -19.77
CA GLU A 523 -21.40 12.74 -20.83
C GLU A 523 -21.88 14.20 -20.73
N GLY A 524 -21.60 15.00 -21.76
CA GLY A 524 -21.99 16.42 -21.84
C GLY A 524 -20.92 17.48 -21.58
N MET A 525 -19.71 17.15 -21.10
CA MET A 525 -18.62 18.13 -20.96
C MET A 525 -17.29 17.60 -21.51
N ALA A 526 -16.77 18.26 -22.55
CA ALA A 526 -15.41 18.05 -23.02
C ALA A 526 -14.45 18.72 -22.03
N VAL A 527 -13.65 17.94 -21.32
CA VAL A 527 -12.56 18.46 -20.49
C VAL A 527 -11.34 18.64 -21.37
N SER A 528 -10.92 19.90 -21.49
CA SER A 528 -9.76 20.34 -22.25
C SER A 528 -8.62 20.62 -21.25
N LEU A 529 -7.55 19.84 -21.33
CA LEU A 529 -6.33 20.04 -20.52
C LEU A 529 -5.39 21.02 -21.21
N ARG A 530 -4.82 21.95 -20.43
CA ARG A 530 -3.72 22.81 -20.89
C ARG A 530 -2.44 21.99 -20.98
N PRO A 531 -1.70 22.02 -22.11
CA PRO A 531 -0.26 21.83 -22.01
C PRO A 531 0.33 22.98 -21.17
N MET A 532 1.38 22.67 -20.42
CA MET A 532 2.23 23.67 -19.75
C MET A 532 2.52 24.86 -20.68
N PRO A 533 2.45 26.11 -20.20
CA PRO A 533 2.98 27.24 -20.94
C PRO A 533 4.51 27.15 -20.94
N TYR A 534 5.07 26.31 -21.81
CA TYR A 534 6.47 26.42 -22.21
C TYR A 534 6.55 27.49 -23.31
N SER A 535 6.18 28.73 -22.99
CA SER A 535 6.74 29.86 -23.71
C SER A 535 8.19 29.96 -23.25
N LEU A 536 9.09 29.26 -23.96
CA LEU A 536 10.54 29.56 -24.12
C LEU A 536 11.39 28.35 -24.57
N LEU A 537 10.88 27.10 -24.55
CA LEU A 537 11.68 25.96 -25.05
C LEU A 537 11.53 25.80 -26.57
N ARG A 538 12.55 26.27 -27.28
CA ARG A 538 12.80 26.05 -28.73
C ARG A 538 12.40 24.63 -29.14
N LYS A 539 11.80 24.45 -30.32
CA LYS A 539 11.27 23.17 -30.88
C LYS A 539 12.21 21.95 -30.75
N HIS A 540 13.53 22.17 -30.65
CA HIS A 540 14.55 21.13 -30.43
C HIS A 540 14.62 20.64 -28.98
N SER A 541 14.37 21.50 -27.99
CA SER A 541 14.51 21.16 -26.57
C SER A 541 13.49 20.11 -26.10
N ARG A 542 12.29 20.06 -26.70
CA ARG A 542 11.29 19.02 -26.40
C ARG A 542 11.74 17.61 -26.84
N TRP A 543 12.51 17.52 -27.92
CA TRP A 543 13.02 16.24 -28.42
C TRP A 543 14.17 15.76 -27.56
N ILE A 544 15.03 16.69 -27.11
CA ILE A 544 16.10 16.42 -26.15
C ILE A 544 15.51 15.94 -24.82
N ALA A 545 14.56 16.69 -24.24
CA ALA A 545 13.89 16.30 -23.00
C ALA A 545 13.15 14.97 -23.12
N GLY A 546 12.43 14.76 -24.24
CA GLY A 546 11.77 13.50 -24.53
C GLY A 546 12.73 12.31 -24.66
N GLY A 547 13.85 12.50 -25.37
CA GLY A 547 14.93 11.53 -25.49
C GLY A 547 15.52 11.17 -24.13
N LEU A 548 15.83 12.16 -23.29
CA LEU A 548 16.36 11.95 -21.93
C LEU A 548 15.40 11.13 -21.06
N VAL A 549 14.10 11.43 -21.09
CA VAL A 549 13.09 10.66 -20.35
C VAL A 549 12.97 9.23 -20.89
N CYS A 550 12.98 9.04 -22.21
CA CYS A 550 12.99 7.70 -22.82
C CYS A 550 14.24 6.91 -22.42
N SER A 551 15.42 7.53 -22.44
CA SER A 551 16.67 6.92 -21.99
C SER A 551 16.61 6.54 -20.51
N LEU A 552 16.08 7.42 -19.66
CA LEU A 552 15.87 7.12 -18.24
C LEU A 552 14.92 5.92 -18.04
N LEU A 553 13.80 5.88 -18.76
CA LEU A 553 12.85 4.75 -18.70
C LEU A 553 13.50 3.45 -19.16
N LEU A 554 14.31 3.47 -20.23
CA LEU A 554 15.06 2.30 -20.67
C LEU A 554 16.11 1.86 -19.63
N MET A 555 16.82 2.81 -19.00
CA MET A 555 17.75 2.49 -17.91
C MET A 555 17.05 1.88 -16.69
N LEU A 556 15.89 2.41 -16.30
CA LEU A 556 15.06 1.84 -15.23
C LEU A 556 14.54 0.45 -15.60
N GLY A 557 14.13 0.25 -16.86
CA GLY A 557 13.72 -1.06 -17.39
C GLY A 557 14.86 -2.07 -17.34
N LEU A 558 16.05 -1.71 -17.82
CA LEU A 558 17.24 -2.56 -17.76
C LEU A 558 17.68 -2.87 -16.32
N SER A 559 17.62 -1.87 -15.44
CA SER A 559 17.96 -2.05 -14.03
C SER A 559 16.95 -2.97 -13.31
N SER A 560 15.66 -2.85 -13.64
CA SER A 560 14.62 -3.76 -13.16
C SER A 560 14.85 -5.18 -13.69
N PHE A 561 15.22 -5.34 -14.95
CA PHE A 561 15.54 -6.64 -15.54
C PHE A 561 16.72 -7.31 -14.83
N ARG A 562 17.79 -6.55 -14.56
CA ARG A 562 18.95 -7.06 -13.82
C ARG A 562 18.57 -7.50 -12.41
N ALA A 563 17.75 -6.71 -11.71
CA ALA A 563 17.25 -7.04 -10.39
C ALA A 563 16.37 -8.31 -10.41
N ASP A 564 15.52 -8.47 -11.42
CA ASP A 564 14.69 -9.66 -11.65
C ASP A 564 15.55 -10.92 -11.83
N ARG A 565 16.56 -10.86 -12.71
CA ARG A 565 17.49 -11.97 -12.94
C ARG A 565 18.26 -12.35 -11.68
N GLY A 566 18.74 -11.36 -10.93
CA GLY A 566 19.38 -11.58 -9.64
C GLY A 566 18.44 -12.28 -8.65
N ALA A 567 17.18 -11.85 -8.56
CA ALA A 567 16.18 -12.42 -7.65
C ALA A 567 15.77 -13.85 -8.04
N LEU A 568 15.62 -14.15 -9.33
CA LEU A 568 15.32 -15.48 -9.84
C LEU A 568 16.44 -16.47 -9.50
N LEU A 569 17.70 -16.09 -9.73
CA LEU A 569 18.87 -16.91 -9.42
C LEU A 569 19.02 -17.13 -7.90
N TYR A 570 18.80 -16.09 -7.10
CA TYR A 570 18.76 -16.23 -5.63
C TYR A 570 17.70 -17.24 -5.20
N ARG A 571 16.48 -17.14 -5.75
CA ARG A 571 15.41 -18.09 -5.44
C ARG A 571 15.77 -19.52 -5.86
N ALA A 572 16.37 -19.70 -7.03
CA ALA A 572 16.86 -21.01 -7.47
C ALA A 572 17.92 -21.57 -6.51
N ALA A 573 18.83 -20.73 -6.01
CA ALA A 573 19.86 -21.13 -5.06
C ALA A 573 19.28 -21.61 -3.72
N LEU A 574 18.15 -21.06 -3.25
CA LEU A 574 17.50 -21.48 -2.01
C LEU A 574 16.94 -22.92 -2.08
N TYR A 575 16.66 -23.44 -3.27
CA TYR A 575 16.16 -24.79 -3.48
C TYR A 575 17.20 -25.73 -4.12
N ALA A 576 18.44 -25.26 -4.31
CA ALA A 576 19.50 -26.05 -4.90
C ALA A 576 19.95 -27.17 -3.94
N PRO A 577 19.95 -28.45 -4.36
CA PRO A 577 20.27 -29.57 -3.48
C PRO A 577 21.77 -29.70 -3.19
N ARG A 578 22.63 -29.27 -4.11
CA ARG A 578 24.09 -29.42 -4.01
C ARG A 578 24.75 -28.10 -3.58
N PRO A 579 25.68 -28.11 -2.61
CA PRO A 579 26.39 -26.90 -2.18
C PRO A 579 27.10 -26.16 -3.32
N ALA A 580 27.82 -26.89 -4.19
CA ALA A 580 28.54 -26.29 -5.31
C ALA A 580 27.60 -25.57 -6.31
N GLU A 581 26.41 -26.14 -6.53
CA GLU A 581 25.38 -25.52 -7.37
C GLU A 581 24.80 -24.27 -6.69
N LYS A 582 24.54 -24.34 -5.38
CA LYS A 582 24.10 -23.19 -4.58
C LYS A 582 25.09 -22.03 -4.68
N VAL A 583 26.40 -22.28 -4.51
CA VAL A 583 27.44 -21.24 -4.65
C VAL A 583 27.41 -20.62 -6.05
N ARG A 584 27.43 -21.43 -7.10
CA ARG A 584 27.40 -20.94 -8.50
C ARG A 584 26.18 -20.05 -8.77
N LEU A 585 25.00 -20.46 -8.30
CA LEU A 585 23.77 -19.68 -8.48
C LEU A 585 23.79 -18.37 -7.68
N LEU A 586 24.35 -18.37 -6.48
CA LEU A 586 24.51 -17.16 -5.67
C LEU A 586 25.54 -16.19 -6.26
N GLU A 587 26.65 -16.68 -6.81
CA GLU A 587 27.63 -15.86 -7.53
C GLU A 587 27.01 -15.22 -8.79
N GLN A 588 26.27 -16.00 -9.57
CA GLN A 588 25.52 -15.45 -10.72
C GLN A 588 24.48 -14.42 -10.26
N SER A 589 23.74 -14.70 -9.19
CA SER A 589 22.79 -13.76 -8.60
C SER A 589 23.47 -12.44 -8.21
N MET A 590 24.65 -12.52 -7.58
CA MET A 590 25.45 -11.37 -7.18
C MET A 590 25.92 -10.54 -8.39
N ASN A 591 26.32 -11.18 -9.49
CA ASN A 591 26.72 -10.48 -10.71
C ASN A 591 25.55 -9.69 -11.34
N TRP A 592 24.35 -10.25 -11.31
CA TRP A 592 23.15 -9.58 -11.80
C TRP A 592 22.71 -8.43 -10.89
N ASN A 593 22.70 -8.66 -9.57
CA ASN A 593 22.36 -7.66 -8.57
C ASN A 593 23.40 -7.59 -7.43
N PRO A 594 24.48 -6.80 -7.62
CA PRO A 594 25.54 -6.67 -6.62
C PRO A 594 25.08 -6.10 -5.29
N ARG A 595 23.94 -5.40 -5.26
CA ARG A 595 23.43 -4.68 -4.09
C ARG A 595 22.66 -5.58 -3.12
N SER A 596 22.39 -6.82 -3.51
CA SER A 596 21.60 -7.78 -2.74
C SER A 596 22.33 -8.19 -1.46
N THR A 597 21.92 -7.61 -0.33
CA THR A 597 22.44 -7.98 1.00
C THR A 597 22.14 -9.42 1.37
N GLU A 598 20.99 -9.95 0.95
CA GLU A 598 20.57 -11.32 1.24
C GLU A 598 21.38 -12.34 0.43
N THR A 599 21.60 -12.11 -0.87
CA THR A 599 22.46 -12.99 -1.69
C THR A 599 23.88 -12.99 -1.13
N ARG A 600 24.36 -11.82 -0.69
CA ARG A 600 25.71 -11.65 -0.16
C ARG A 600 25.90 -12.43 1.14
N LEU A 601 24.94 -12.32 2.06
CA LEU A 601 24.95 -13.03 3.33
C LEU A 601 24.87 -14.55 3.15
N GLU A 602 24.05 -15.04 2.21
CA GLU A 602 24.00 -16.47 1.92
C GLU A 602 25.27 -16.98 1.25
N LEU A 603 25.89 -16.20 0.36
CA LEU A 603 27.13 -16.57 -0.31
C LEU A 603 28.33 -16.55 0.64
N SER A 604 28.41 -15.56 1.53
CA SER A 604 29.54 -15.40 2.46
C SER A 604 29.74 -16.61 3.36
N ARG A 605 28.66 -17.33 3.71
CA ARG A 605 28.69 -18.55 4.54
C ARG A 605 29.25 -19.78 3.84
N LEU A 606 29.42 -19.72 2.52
CA LEU A 606 29.74 -20.89 1.69
C LEU A 606 31.10 -20.76 0.98
N VAL A 607 31.75 -19.60 1.09
CA VAL A 607 33.03 -19.30 0.42
C VAL A 607 34.19 -19.24 1.42
N PRO A 608 35.44 -19.42 0.98
CA PRO A 608 36.61 -19.32 1.84
C PRO A 608 36.77 -17.93 2.48
N ASP A 609 37.43 -17.87 3.64
CA ASP A 609 37.57 -16.66 4.48
C ASP A 609 38.00 -15.40 3.74
N ARG A 610 39.01 -15.50 2.86
CA ARG A 610 39.49 -14.35 2.08
C ARG A 610 38.38 -13.76 1.21
N GLN A 611 37.57 -14.60 0.58
CA GLN A 611 36.45 -14.19 -0.26
C GLN A 611 35.26 -13.75 0.61
N ARG A 612 35.01 -14.45 1.73
CA ARG A 612 33.99 -14.10 2.74
C ARG A 612 34.20 -12.68 3.25
N GLU A 613 35.42 -12.35 3.69
CA GLU A 613 35.76 -11.01 4.19
C GLU A 613 35.54 -9.93 3.12
N ALA A 614 36.02 -10.16 1.89
CA ALA A 614 35.87 -9.20 0.78
C ALA A 614 34.39 -8.95 0.42
N LEU A 615 33.58 -10.01 0.38
CA LEU A 615 32.13 -9.90 0.17
C LEU A 615 31.48 -9.08 1.28
N LEU A 616 31.77 -9.41 2.54
CA LEU A 616 31.17 -8.73 3.70
C LEU A 616 31.58 -7.26 3.78
N ARG A 617 32.85 -6.93 3.55
CA ARG A 617 33.33 -5.53 3.49
C ARG A 617 32.59 -4.73 2.42
N THR A 618 32.45 -5.29 1.23
CA THR A 618 31.69 -4.65 0.14
C THR A 618 30.23 -4.43 0.53
N GLY A 619 29.59 -5.43 1.17
CA GLY A 619 28.22 -5.29 1.64
C GLY A 619 28.02 -4.25 2.72
N LEU A 620 28.97 -4.13 3.65
CA LEU A 620 28.92 -3.14 4.72
C LEU A 620 29.28 -1.73 4.24
N GLN A 621 29.92 -1.56 3.07
CA GLN A 621 30.01 -0.25 2.42
C GLN A 621 28.66 0.22 1.87
N GLU A 622 27.85 -0.71 1.33
CA GLU A 622 26.53 -0.42 0.75
C GLU A 622 25.38 -0.43 1.76
N SER A 623 25.57 -1.09 2.90
CA SER A 623 24.59 -1.24 3.99
C SER A 623 25.28 -1.40 5.34
N PRO A 624 25.86 -0.32 5.90
CA PRO A 624 26.73 -0.37 7.08
C PRO A 624 26.08 -0.99 8.31
N ASP A 625 24.80 -0.73 8.52
CA ASP A 625 24.08 -1.19 9.70
C ASP A 625 23.31 -2.50 9.49
N HIS A 626 23.57 -3.23 8.41
CA HIS A 626 22.85 -4.48 8.13
C HIS A 626 23.20 -5.54 9.19
N ALA A 627 22.22 -5.86 10.04
CA ALA A 627 22.38 -6.75 11.19
C ALA A 627 22.94 -8.14 10.86
N GLY A 628 22.58 -8.70 9.70
CA GLY A 628 23.08 -10.00 9.28
C GLY A 628 24.53 -9.96 8.82
N LEU A 629 24.96 -8.88 8.16
CA LEU A 629 26.32 -8.77 7.62
C LEU A 629 27.32 -8.46 8.75
N ASN A 630 26.92 -7.61 9.69
CA ASN A 630 27.72 -7.33 10.90
C ASN A 630 27.93 -8.61 11.74
N TRP A 631 26.88 -9.43 11.90
CA TRP A 631 27.00 -10.69 12.63
C TRP A 631 27.91 -11.70 11.92
N GLU A 632 27.76 -11.84 10.61
CA GLU A 632 28.59 -12.74 9.81
C GLU A 632 30.08 -12.33 9.83
N MET A 633 30.35 -11.01 9.85
CA MET A 633 31.71 -10.49 10.04
C MET A 633 32.27 -10.81 11.43
N ALA A 634 31.43 -10.72 12.46
CA ALA A 634 31.81 -11.13 13.81
C ALA A 634 32.16 -12.62 13.89
N GLU A 635 31.36 -13.49 13.26
CA GLU A 635 31.64 -14.93 13.21
C GLU A 635 32.96 -15.23 12.49
N LEU A 636 33.22 -14.59 11.36
CA LEU A 636 34.50 -14.73 10.65
C LEU A 636 35.71 -14.43 11.55
N TYR A 637 35.71 -13.31 12.27
CA TYR A 637 36.88 -12.94 13.10
C TYR A 637 36.98 -13.76 14.39
N MET A 638 35.87 -14.28 14.92
CA MET A 638 35.90 -15.27 16.00
C MET A 638 36.56 -16.57 15.51
N GLU A 639 36.20 -17.05 14.32
CA GLU A 639 36.75 -18.27 13.71
C GLU A 639 38.25 -18.12 13.36
N LYS A 640 38.66 -16.95 12.86
CA LYS A 640 40.08 -16.63 12.60
C LYS A 640 40.91 -16.48 13.87
N ASN A 641 40.29 -16.49 15.06
CA ASN A 641 40.92 -16.28 16.35
C ASN A 641 41.70 -14.94 16.43
N GLU A 642 41.12 -13.86 15.88
CA GLU A 642 41.67 -12.50 15.89
C GLU A 642 40.90 -11.62 16.89
N PRO A 643 41.34 -11.50 18.16
CA PRO A 643 40.47 -11.04 19.24
C PRO A 643 40.03 -9.57 19.11
N GLU A 644 40.93 -8.67 18.70
CA GLU A 644 40.62 -7.24 18.58
C GLU A 644 39.53 -6.99 17.54
N ALA A 645 39.71 -7.56 16.34
CA ALA A 645 38.73 -7.46 15.26
C ALA A 645 37.42 -8.16 15.63
N ALA A 646 37.49 -9.34 16.25
CA ALA A 646 36.30 -10.07 16.69
C ALA A 646 35.49 -9.25 17.70
N VAL A 647 36.12 -8.68 18.73
CA VAL A 647 35.44 -7.84 19.73
C VAL A 647 34.77 -6.62 19.09
N TYR A 648 35.45 -5.95 18.17
CA TYR A 648 34.87 -4.81 17.42
C TYR A 648 33.60 -5.22 16.68
N TRP A 649 33.67 -6.29 15.88
CA TRP A 649 32.54 -6.74 15.07
C TRP A 649 31.41 -7.35 15.90
N ILE A 650 31.72 -8.05 17.01
CA ILE A 650 30.73 -8.50 17.98
C ILE A 650 29.95 -7.30 18.52
N ARG A 651 30.63 -6.24 18.98
CA ARG A 651 29.95 -5.04 19.49
C ARG A 651 29.06 -4.40 18.42
N LYS A 652 29.53 -4.29 17.17
CA LYS A 652 28.73 -3.79 16.04
C LYS A 652 27.52 -4.68 15.71
N ALA A 653 27.69 -5.99 15.75
CA ALA A 653 26.62 -6.94 15.47
C ALA A 653 25.52 -6.94 16.55
N LEU A 654 25.92 -6.81 17.82
CA LEU A 654 24.98 -6.68 18.94
C LEU A 654 24.28 -5.32 18.93
N GLN A 655 24.96 -4.24 18.53
CA GLN A 655 24.32 -2.93 18.35
C GLN A 655 23.29 -2.91 17.22
N SER A 656 23.56 -3.61 16.10
CA SER A 656 22.63 -3.68 14.96
C SER A 656 21.44 -4.62 15.18
N ASP A 657 21.48 -5.48 16.21
CA ASP A 657 20.39 -6.39 16.58
C ASP A 657 20.36 -6.63 18.10
N THR A 658 19.97 -5.59 18.84
CA THR A 658 20.13 -5.50 20.30
C THR A 658 19.45 -6.63 21.05
N TYR A 659 18.21 -6.97 20.68
CA TYR A 659 17.42 -7.98 21.39
C TYR A 659 17.44 -9.35 20.70
N ASN A 660 18.64 -9.86 20.41
CA ASN A 660 18.85 -11.21 19.89
C ASN A 660 19.63 -12.09 20.87
N TYR A 661 18.91 -12.87 21.69
CA TYR A 661 19.49 -13.67 22.78
C TYR A 661 20.50 -14.71 22.26
N PHE A 662 20.29 -15.23 21.04
CA PHE A 662 21.18 -16.19 20.40
C PHE A 662 22.54 -15.53 20.10
N LYS A 663 22.54 -14.34 19.49
CA LYS A 663 23.77 -13.60 19.19
C LYS A 663 24.53 -13.21 20.45
N TRP A 664 23.84 -12.74 21.49
CA TRP A 664 24.47 -12.45 22.79
C TRP A 664 25.15 -13.67 23.40
N THR A 665 24.46 -14.81 23.40
CA THR A 665 25.01 -16.07 23.94
C THR A 665 26.26 -16.49 23.17
N LYS A 666 26.16 -16.53 21.83
CA LYS A 666 27.27 -16.87 20.93
C LYS A 666 28.46 -15.93 21.08
N ALA A 667 28.21 -14.62 21.22
CA ALA A 667 29.26 -13.62 21.41
C ALA A 667 30.07 -13.86 22.70
N ILE A 668 29.39 -14.18 23.80
CA ILE A 668 30.05 -14.44 25.09
C ILE A 668 30.85 -15.75 25.04
N GLU A 669 30.29 -16.78 24.41
CA GLU A 669 30.99 -18.06 24.16
C GLU A 669 32.24 -17.85 23.29
N GLY A 670 32.11 -17.12 22.17
CA GLY A 670 33.23 -16.83 21.28
C GLY A 670 34.33 -16.01 21.94
N ILE A 671 33.99 -15.01 22.78
CA ILE A 671 34.98 -14.26 23.56
C ILE A 671 35.70 -15.14 24.57
N TRP A 672 34.99 -16.07 25.20
CA TRP A 672 35.62 -17.07 26.07
C TRP A 672 36.63 -17.93 25.29
N GLU A 673 36.28 -18.41 24.11
CA GLU A 673 37.18 -19.19 23.24
C GLU A 673 38.41 -18.39 22.83
N LEU A 674 38.24 -17.14 22.38
CA LEU A 674 39.34 -16.23 22.04
C LEU A 674 40.32 -16.04 23.21
N GLY A 675 39.78 -15.75 24.41
CA GLY A 675 40.59 -15.57 25.61
C GLY A 675 41.28 -16.86 26.05
N HIS A 676 40.60 -18.00 25.92
CA HIS A 676 41.16 -19.30 26.24
C HIS A 676 42.31 -19.66 25.31
N ASN A 677 42.17 -19.42 24.01
CA ASN A 677 43.22 -19.64 23.02
C ASN A 677 44.45 -18.77 23.33
N LYS A 678 44.28 -17.47 23.61
CA LYS A 678 45.39 -16.59 24.01
C LYS A 678 46.11 -17.05 25.28
N PHE A 679 45.35 -17.54 26.25
CA PHE A 679 45.93 -18.11 27.46
C PHE A 679 46.75 -19.37 27.17
N GLN A 680 46.25 -20.25 26.29
CA GLN A 680 46.97 -21.46 25.88
C GLN A 680 48.25 -21.14 25.10
N THR A 681 48.26 -20.10 24.28
CA THR A 681 49.46 -19.65 23.54
C THR A 681 50.45 -18.85 24.40
N GLY A 682 50.17 -18.66 25.70
CA GLY A 682 51.07 -18.01 26.65
C GLY A 682 50.88 -16.50 26.82
N ASP A 683 50.00 -15.89 26.03
CA ASP A 683 49.70 -14.45 26.07
C ASP A 683 48.62 -14.15 27.14
N LYS A 684 49.06 -14.20 28.39
CA LYS A 684 48.19 -14.13 29.57
C LYS A 684 47.58 -12.74 29.76
N GLU A 685 48.27 -11.68 29.35
CA GLU A 685 47.74 -10.32 29.45
C GLU A 685 46.57 -10.11 28.49
N ASP A 686 46.71 -10.51 27.22
CA ASP A 686 45.59 -10.50 26.27
C ASP A 686 44.43 -11.35 26.75
N ALA A 687 44.72 -12.54 27.29
CA ALA A 687 43.68 -13.41 27.83
C ALA A 687 42.86 -12.72 28.96
N VAL A 688 43.51 -11.97 29.84
CA VAL A 688 42.81 -11.16 30.86
C VAL A 688 41.99 -10.05 30.22
N ARG A 689 42.56 -9.29 29.28
CA ARG A 689 41.87 -8.18 28.60
C ARG A 689 40.60 -8.67 27.89
N ILE A 690 40.70 -9.79 27.18
CA ILE A 690 39.57 -10.43 26.47
C ILE A 690 38.54 -10.94 27.49
N ALA A 691 38.99 -11.58 28.59
CA ALA A 691 38.10 -12.07 29.64
C ALA A 691 37.28 -10.94 30.28
N VAL A 692 37.93 -9.82 30.61
CA VAL A 692 37.27 -8.62 31.15
C VAL A 692 36.23 -8.07 30.17
N THR A 693 36.59 -7.97 28.89
CA THR A 693 35.65 -7.55 27.83
C THR A 693 34.42 -8.46 27.74
N GLY A 694 34.61 -9.78 27.86
CA GLY A 694 33.50 -10.74 27.88
C GLY A 694 32.58 -10.57 29.10
N MET A 695 33.16 -10.29 30.27
CA MET A 695 32.38 -10.01 31.48
C MET A 695 31.56 -8.70 31.35
N GLU A 696 32.12 -7.66 30.71
CA GLU A 696 31.37 -6.43 30.40
C GLU A 696 30.15 -6.71 29.50
N LEU A 697 30.33 -7.51 28.44
CA LEU A 697 29.22 -7.88 27.57
C LEU A 697 28.15 -8.70 28.31
N LEU A 698 28.55 -9.64 29.17
CA LEU A 698 27.61 -10.38 30.00
C LEU A 698 26.81 -9.45 30.93
N GLN A 699 27.44 -8.43 31.50
CA GLN A 699 26.76 -7.44 32.32
C GLN A 699 25.74 -6.63 31.50
N GLN A 700 26.10 -6.20 30.29
CA GLN A 700 25.18 -5.52 29.37
C GLN A 700 23.99 -6.41 29.01
N TYR A 701 24.23 -7.70 28.76
CA TYR A 701 23.18 -8.66 28.46
C TYR A 701 22.19 -8.81 29.62
N ARG A 702 22.69 -8.94 30.86
CA ARG A 702 21.86 -8.95 32.09
C ARG A 702 21.03 -7.67 32.22
N PHE A 703 21.66 -6.51 31.98
CA PHE A 703 20.98 -5.23 32.04
C PHE A 703 19.83 -5.15 31.02
N LEU A 704 20.06 -5.54 29.77
CA LEU A 704 19.04 -5.54 28.72
C LEU A 704 17.88 -6.49 29.02
N GLU A 705 18.14 -7.67 29.57
CA GLU A 705 17.10 -8.61 29.98
C GLU A 705 16.21 -8.01 31.09
N LEU A 706 16.81 -7.43 32.14
CA LEU A 706 16.08 -6.78 33.22
C LEU A 706 15.12 -5.69 32.69
N HIS A 707 15.57 -4.90 31.71
CA HIS A 707 14.77 -3.86 31.06
C HIS A 707 13.75 -4.40 30.04
N SER A 708 13.92 -5.65 29.62
CA SER A 708 13.01 -6.35 28.69
C SER A 708 11.84 -7.01 29.40
N GLY A 709 11.87 -7.15 30.73
CA GLY A 709 10.79 -7.73 31.53
C GLY A 709 9.45 -7.00 31.36
N GLY A 710 8.36 -7.75 31.24
CA GLY A 710 6.97 -7.25 31.11
C GLY A 710 6.34 -7.41 29.72
N LYS A 711 5.28 -6.63 29.44
CA LYS A 711 4.58 -6.63 28.14
C LYS A 711 5.49 -6.04 27.04
N GLY A 712 5.53 -6.67 25.86
CA GLY A 712 6.30 -6.22 24.69
C GLY A 712 7.63 -6.93 24.43
N ASN A 713 7.85 -8.10 25.02
CA ASN A 713 8.97 -9.01 24.71
C ASN A 713 8.55 -10.10 23.71
N ASP A 714 8.15 -9.67 22.51
CA ASP A 714 7.68 -10.56 21.45
C ASP A 714 8.82 -11.41 20.86
N ARG A 715 10.07 -11.02 21.09
CA ARG A 715 11.27 -11.74 20.65
C ARG A 715 11.78 -12.77 21.67
N HIS A 716 11.10 -12.92 22.81
CA HIS A 716 11.51 -13.81 23.90
C HIS A 716 12.97 -13.62 24.33
N PHE A 717 13.43 -12.38 24.35
CA PHE A 717 14.78 -12.02 24.77
C PHE A 717 14.95 -12.33 26.26
N ARG A 718 15.94 -13.17 26.57
CA ARG A 718 16.24 -13.68 27.91
C ARG A 718 17.69 -14.13 27.99
N MET A 719 18.29 -14.08 29.17
CA MET A 719 19.59 -14.69 29.45
C MET A 719 19.50 -16.20 29.27
N THR A 720 20.59 -16.80 28.81
CA THR A 720 20.69 -18.25 28.62
C THR A 720 21.67 -18.85 29.63
N ALA A 721 21.38 -20.07 30.09
CA ALA A 721 22.31 -20.81 30.95
C ALA A 721 23.70 -20.98 30.32
N ARG A 722 23.75 -21.11 28.98
CA ARG A 722 25.02 -21.15 28.22
C ARG A 722 25.86 -19.89 28.39
N ALA A 723 25.23 -18.72 28.30
CA ALA A 723 25.90 -17.44 28.51
C ALA A 723 26.40 -17.30 29.96
N GLU A 724 25.64 -17.79 30.94
CA GLU A 724 26.07 -17.78 32.35
C GLU A 724 27.27 -18.68 32.60
N VAL A 725 27.27 -19.90 32.05
CA VAL A 725 28.40 -20.83 32.12
C VAL A 725 29.64 -20.24 31.46
N ALA A 726 29.50 -19.64 30.27
CA ALA A 726 30.60 -18.94 29.62
C ALA A 726 31.12 -17.77 30.47
N GLY A 727 30.22 -17.04 31.13
CA GLY A 727 30.54 -16.01 32.11
C GLY A 727 31.40 -16.49 33.28
N GLN A 728 31.05 -17.63 33.87
CA GLN A 728 31.84 -18.24 34.95
C GLN A 728 33.24 -18.62 34.48
N LYS A 729 33.36 -19.14 33.24
CA LYS A 729 34.66 -19.46 32.65
C LYS A 729 35.50 -18.22 32.38
N LEU A 730 34.90 -17.12 31.92
CA LEU A 730 35.57 -15.82 31.75
C LEU A 730 36.10 -15.27 33.08
N GLN A 731 35.29 -15.35 34.14
CA GLN A 731 35.71 -14.93 35.48
C GLN A 731 36.89 -15.76 36.01
N TRP A 732 36.85 -17.09 35.79
CA TRP A 732 37.97 -17.97 36.11
C TRP A 732 39.23 -17.59 35.33
N LEU A 733 39.09 -17.31 34.03
CA LEU A 733 40.20 -16.94 33.16
C LEU A 733 40.87 -15.63 33.60
N ALA A 734 40.06 -14.62 33.95
CA ALA A 734 40.56 -13.35 34.47
C ALA A 734 41.34 -13.53 35.78
N THR A 735 40.81 -14.33 36.71
CA THR A 735 41.42 -14.55 38.04
C THR A 735 42.71 -15.36 37.95
N LYS A 736 42.70 -16.46 37.19
CA LYS A 736 43.85 -17.37 37.07
C LYS A 736 45.01 -16.72 36.34
N SER A 737 44.74 -15.99 35.26
CA SER A 737 45.78 -15.29 34.50
C SER A 737 46.44 -14.18 35.31
N GLN A 738 45.68 -13.45 36.15
CA GLN A 738 46.24 -12.45 37.09
C GLN A 738 47.15 -13.09 38.14
N GLN A 739 46.77 -14.24 38.70
CA GLN A 739 47.62 -14.97 39.67
C GLN A 739 48.93 -15.45 39.05
N VAL A 740 48.89 -15.89 37.78
CA VAL A 740 50.08 -16.39 37.08
C VAL A 740 50.99 -15.24 36.63
N ALA A 741 50.44 -14.10 36.17
CA ALA A 741 51.21 -12.90 35.84
C ALA A 741 51.96 -12.34 37.07
N ARG A 742 51.36 -12.42 38.26
CA ARG A 742 52.02 -12.04 39.53
C ARG A 742 53.17 -12.96 39.95
N LYS A 743 53.16 -14.23 39.49
CA LYS A 743 54.20 -15.22 39.85
C LYS A 743 55.41 -15.18 38.92
N ASN A 744 55.25 -14.75 37.66
CA ASN A 744 56.32 -14.64 36.67
C ASN A 744 56.29 -13.24 36.02
N PRO A 745 56.89 -12.21 36.64
CA PRO A 745 56.99 -10.89 36.01
C PRO A 745 57.84 -10.98 34.73
N PRO A 746 57.55 -10.17 33.68
CA PRO A 746 58.38 -10.12 32.48
C PRO A 746 59.81 -9.70 32.87
N ASN A 747 60.80 -10.49 32.47
CA ASN A 747 62.20 -10.11 32.62
C ASN A 747 62.46 -8.86 31.75
N PRO A 748 63.18 -7.85 32.27
CA PRO A 748 63.41 -6.57 31.61
C PRO A 748 64.18 -6.69 30.30
#